data_AF-A0A9W3EWD0-F1
#
_entry.id   AF-A0A9W3EWD0-F1
#
_cell.length_a   1.000
_cell.length_b   1.000
_cell.length_c   1.000
_cell.angle_alpha   90.00
_cell.angle_beta   90.00
_cell.angle_gamma   90.00
#
_symmetry.space_group_name_H-M   'P 1'
#
loop_
_entity.id
_entity.type
_entity.pdbx_description
1 polymer ?
#
loop_
_entity_poly.entity_id
_entity_poly.type
_entity_poly.pdbx_seq_one_letter_code
_entity_poly.pdbx_strand_id
1 'polypeptide(L)'
;MCSPEEAALLRLEEVFSETLTRINSLVLQPLLTAAPDPSDSWGRECLRLLQQLQNSSQQLCKVTEESLQSLRERLHHPDSTGLESLLLLHSADRVLQVHMEYIDSYTSCVVVQAFQKAAKRRSEYWRSQRKELRQLLSGMSSEGSVGTALGQALRQPLTHHVQQYVLLLLRLGDTVGECDPTRELVVHAATLFGNLQSFMRQALDQALATQALWHTLSSRLRDVLCTPARRLLQDSQDSPVTVTPLRAERALLFDDALVLLQGNNVHTFDLKLMWVEPGQDGCTFHLLTPEEAFSFCSKDPEGQVAWQWKVTQAVCQALRGKKDFPVLGAGPEPSEPPTCRCGAYTFYAEGRFCQATYEGEWYWGRPHGKGTLKWPDGQNHVGDFCQGLEHGFGIRLVPQASEDKFDCYKCHWREGSMCGYGICEYSTNEVYKGYFQEGLRHGFGVLESAPQAPQPCKYTGHWERGQRSGYGIEEDSDRGERYIGMWQADQRHGPGVMVTQAGVCYQGTFQADKIVGPGILLSDDDSLYEGTFTRGLTLLGKGKVTFPNGITLEGSFSTGAGRGLHTQGVLDTAALPPDPSSTCKRTHPEDCVGRMEDILEELLQHREPEALQQYLRKALSNSLHPLGKLLQTLMLTFQATYTGIGANKHLQGLAQEEVKQHARELWAAYRGLLQVALERKGQAPEEEEDAETRDLQVHGLVLPLVLPSFYSELFTLYLLLHEREDSLYSQGIANLSLFPDTKLLEFLDVQKHLWPLKDLTLTTNQRYSLVRDKCFLSATECLQKMITTVDPREKLEVLERTYGEIEATVSRVLGQEHKLPMDDLLPLLIYVVSRARIQHLGAEIHLIRDMMDPMHTGGLYDFLLTALESCYEHIQKDMKLHRLYGCWNSKEPW
;
A
#
# COMPACT_ATOMS: atom_id res chain seq x y z
N MET A 1 36.40 -36.00 -38.61
CA MET A 1 37.01 -37.25 -38.10
C MET A 1 36.70 -37.34 -36.62
N CYS A 2 36.18 -38.48 -36.13
CA CYS A 2 35.86 -38.64 -34.71
C CYS A 2 37.14 -38.64 -33.87
N SER A 3 37.13 -37.93 -32.74
CA SER A 3 38.30 -37.86 -31.84
C SER A 3 38.40 -39.14 -30.98
N PRO A 4 39.61 -39.56 -30.57
CA PRO A 4 39.77 -40.72 -29.68
C PRO A 4 39.05 -40.54 -28.33
N GLU A 5 38.76 -39.30 -27.93
CA GLU A 5 38.00 -38.92 -26.74
C GLU A 5 36.51 -39.25 -26.88
N GLU A 6 35.88 -39.04 -28.04
CA GLU A 6 34.48 -39.42 -28.30
C GLU A 6 34.27 -40.94 -28.17
N ALA A 7 35.22 -41.73 -28.69
CA ALA A 7 35.20 -43.19 -28.55
C ALA A 7 35.46 -43.65 -27.10
N ALA A 8 36.20 -42.86 -26.32
CA ALA A 8 36.41 -43.13 -24.89
C ALA A 8 35.16 -42.82 -24.05
N LEU A 9 34.42 -41.76 -24.39
CA LEU A 9 33.12 -41.44 -23.78
C LEU A 9 32.09 -42.55 -24.03
N LEU A 10 32.02 -43.08 -25.26
CA LEU A 10 31.13 -44.21 -25.57
C LEU A 10 31.45 -45.45 -24.71
N ARG A 11 32.74 -45.82 -24.60
CA ARG A 11 33.14 -46.98 -23.77
C ARG A 11 32.82 -46.76 -22.29
N LEU A 12 32.94 -45.53 -21.79
CA LEU A 12 32.62 -45.20 -20.40
C LEU A 12 31.12 -45.44 -20.12
N GLU A 13 30.24 -44.97 -21.01
CA GLU A 13 28.79 -45.14 -20.92
C GLU A 13 28.36 -46.61 -21.00
N GLU A 14 28.97 -47.38 -21.90
CA GLU A 14 28.68 -48.82 -22.04
C GLU A 14 29.01 -49.57 -20.73
N VAL A 15 30.20 -49.32 -20.17
CA VAL A 15 30.61 -49.93 -18.89
C VAL A 15 29.70 -49.48 -17.74
N PHE A 16 29.29 -48.21 -17.72
CA PHE A 16 28.43 -47.70 -16.67
C PHE A 16 27.02 -48.27 -16.74
N SER A 17 26.43 -48.38 -17.93
CA SER A 17 25.11 -49.00 -18.15
C SER A 17 25.08 -50.48 -17.72
N GLU A 18 26.10 -51.27 -18.10
CA GLU A 18 26.25 -52.65 -17.63
C GLU A 18 26.38 -52.74 -16.11
N THR A 19 27.11 -51.79 -15.52
CA THR A 19 27.29 -51.74 -14.06
C THR A 19 25.98 -51.40 -13.34
N LEU A 20 25.19 -50.44 -13.86
CA LEU A 20 23.90 -50.07 -13.29
C LEU A 20 22.87 -51.20 -13.35
N THR A 21 22.78 -51.92 -14.48
CA THR A 21 21.87 -53.07 -14.62
C THR A 21 22.23 -54.21 -13.65
N ARG A 22 23.54 -54.45 -13.47
CA ARG A 22 24.06 -55.39 -12.46
C ARG A 22 23.74 -54.96 -11.02
N ILE A 23 23.86 -53.67 -10.70
CA ILE A 23 23.48 -53.13 -9.38
C ILE A 23 21.98 -53.25 -9.13
N ASN A 24 21.15 -52.96 -10.13
CA ASN A 24 19.70 -53.02 -9.98
C ASN A 24 19.22 -54.46 -9.69
N SER A 25 19.79 -55.45 -10.38
CA SER A 25 19.46 -56.87 -10.20
C SER A 25 20.05 -57.48 -8.91
N LEU A 26 21.31 -57.19 -8.58
CA LEU A 26 22.00 -57.80 -7.43
C LEU A 26 21.74 -57.09 -6.09
N VAL A 27 21.42 -55.79 -6.11
CA VAL A 27 21.33 -54.97 -4.88
C VAL A 27 19.94 -54.39 -4.69
N LEU A 28 19.41 -53.62 -5.64
CA LEU A 28 18.17 -52.86 -5.43
C LEU A 28 16.91 -53.75 -5.39
N GLN A 29 16.73 -54.69 -6.32
CA GLN A 29 15.59 -55.62 -6.31
C GLN A 29 15.53 -56.49 -5.03
N PRO A 30 16.63 -57.11 -4.56
CA PRO A 30 16.64 -57.88 -3.32
C PRO A 30 16.36 -57.06 -2.05
N LEU A 31 16.68 -55.75 -2.04
CA LEU A 31 16.39 -54.85 -0.91
C LEU A 31 14.90 -54.57 -0.73
N LEU A 32 14.10 -54.67 -1.80
CA LEU A 32 12.67 -54.34 -1.81
C LEU A 32 11.75 -55.52 -1.52
N THR A 33 12.24 -56.74 -1.69
CA THR A 33 11.43 -57.98 -1.53
C THR A 33 11.27 -58.42 -0.06
N ALA A 34 11.70 -57.61 0.91
CA ALA A 34 11.48 -57.85 2.33
C ALA A 34 10.33 -56.95 2.83
N ALA A 35 9.11 -57.51 2.87
CA ALA A 35 7.95 -56.80 3.43
C ALA A 35 8.19 -56.45 4.92
N PRO A 36 7.84 -55.25 5.38
CA PRO A 36 7.97 -54.85 6.77
C PRO A 36 6.81 -55.42 7.60
N ASP A 37 7.03 -55.67 8.89
CA ASP A 37 5.93 -55.99 9.81
C ASP A 37 4.92 -54.83 9.84
N PRO A 38 3.59 -55.10 9.87
CA PRO A 38 2.56 -54.06 9.76
C PRO A 38 2.52 -53.08 10.95
N SER A 39 3.20 -53.38 12.05
CA SER A 39 3.30 -52.53 13.24
C SER A 39 4.48 -51.53 13.22
N ASP A 40 5.46 -51.67 12.30
CA ASP A 40 6.68 -50.84 12.27
C ASP A 40 6.55 -49.66 11.29
N SER A 41 6.10 -48.51 11.80
CA SER A 41 5.98 -47.26 11.02
C SER A 41 7.31 -46.80 10.42
N TRP A 42 8.43 -46.98 11.15
CA TRP A 42 9.77 -46.63 10.70
C TRP A 42 10.26 -47.58 9.60
N GLY A 43 9.91 -48.86 9.70
CA GLY A 43 10.15 -49.87 8.68
C GLY A 43 9.47 -49.56 7.34
N ARG A 44 8.26 -48.99 7.36
CA ARG A 44 7.56 -48.51 6.16
C ARG A 44 8.26 -47.34 5.50
N GLU A 45 8.71 -46.38 6.30
CA GLU A 45 9.42 -45.20 5.79
C GLU A 45 10.76 -45.58 5.14
N CYS A 46 11.51 -46.52 5.74
CA CYS A 46 12.73 -47.06 5.14
C CYS A 46 12.48 -47.71 3.76
N LEU A 47 11.36 -48.43 3.62
CA LEU A 47 10.97 -49.05 2.35
C LEU A 47 10.55 -48.04 1.30
N ARG A 48 9.81 -47.01 1.69
CA ARG A 48 9.44 -45.88 0.81
C ARG A 48 10.68 -45.20 0.23
N LEU A 49 11.68 -44.95 1.08
CA LEU A 49 12.96 -44.36 0.64
C LEU A 49 13.74 -45.29 -0.30
N LEU A 50 13.77 -46.59 -0.03
CA LEU A 50 14.42 -47.58 -0.93
C LEU A 50 13.69 -47.69 -2.28
N GLN A 51 12.36 -47.57 -2.31
CA GLN A 51 11.59 -47.51 -3.55
C GLN A 51 11.90 -46.23 -4.34
N GLN A 52 11.99 -45.08 -3.65
CA GLN A 52 12.39 -43.82 -4.27
C GLN A 52 13.80 -43.90 -4.87
N LEU A 53 14.74 -44.54 -4.15
CA LEU A 53 16.09 -44.81 -4.66
C LEU A 53 16.05 -45.70 -5.92
N GLN A 54 15.21 -46.74 -5.95
CA GLN A 54 15.05 -47.57 -7.15
C GLN A 54 14.50 -46.76 -8.33
N ASN A 55 13.47 -45.94 -8.11
CA ASN A 55 12.89 -45.11 -9.16
C ASN A 55 13.93 -44.12 -9.73
N SER A 56 14.69 -43.45 -8.86
CA SER A 56 15.78 -42.57 -9.30
C SER A 56 16.89 -43.32 -10.06
N SER A 57 17.20 -44.57 -9.66
CA SER A 57 18.14 -45.43 -10.38
C SER A 57 17.64 -45.81 -11.78
N GLN A 58 16.33 -46.02 -11.95
CA GLN A 58 15.74 -46.32 -13.25
C GLN A 58 15.76 -45.10 -14.18
N GLN A 59 15.50 -43.90 -13.64
CA GLN A 59 15.65 -42.65 -14.40
C GLN A 59 17.10 -42.45 -14.86
N LEU A 60 18.06 -42.73 -13.98
CA LEU A 60 19.48 -42.70 -14.32
C LEU A 60 19.81 -43.67 -15.46
N CYS A 61 19.36 -44.93 -15.38
CA CYS A 61 19.55 -45.91 -16.47
C CYS A 61 18.99 -45.39 -17.81
N LYS A 62 17.78 -44.81 -17.79
CA LYS A 62 17.15 -44.28 -19.00
C LYS A 62 17.97 -43.14 -19.62
N VAL A 63 18.45 -42.19 -18.82
CA VAL A 63 19.27 -41.08 -19.32
C VAL A 63 20.62 -41.56 -19.85
N THR A 64 21.25 -42.55 -19.20
CA THR A 64 22.49 -43.16 -19.71
C THR A 64 22.28 -43.89 -21.04
N GLU A 65 21.14 -44.57 -21.22
CA GLU A 65 20.80 -45.20 -22.50
C GLU A 65 20.56 -44.17 -23.61
N GLU A 66 19.88 -43.06 -23.31
CA GLU A 66 19.68 -41.93 -24.24
C GLU A 66 21.02 -41.28 -24.62
N SER A 67 21.93 -41.08 -23.66
CA SER A 67 23.28 -40.55 -23.89
C SER A 67 24.10 -41.47 -24.79
N LEU A 68 24.05 -42.77 -24.52
CA LEU A 68 24.74 -43.80 -25.29
C LEU A 68 24.21 -43.90 -26.72
N GLN A 69 22.91 -43.74 -26.93
CA GLN A 69 22.30 -43.66 -28.26
C GLN A 69 22.77 -42.42 -29.03
N SER A 70 22.78 -41.25 -28.38
CA SER A 70 23.27 -39.99 -28.95
C SER A 70 24.76 -40.08 -29.36
N LEU A 71 25.61 -40.68 -28.52
CA LEU A 71 27.02 -40.92 -28.83
C LEU A 71 27.22 -41.90 -29.99
N ARG A 72 26.40 -42.96 -30.07
CA ARG A 72 26.43 -43.91 -31.21
C ARG A 72 26.04 -43.23 -32.50
N GLU A 73 24.97 -42.44 -32.52
CA GLU A 73 24.51 -41.73 -33.72
C GLU A 73 25.57 -40.77 -34.26
N ARG A 74 26.25 -40.04 -33.36
CA ARG A 74 27.38 -39.17 -33.71
C ARG A 74 28.54 -39.93 -34.35
N LEU A 75 28.92 -41.08 -33.78
CA LEU A 75 30.02 -41.90 -34.29
C LEU A 75 29.70 -42.55 -35.66
N HIS A 76 28.43 -42.82 -35.96
CA HIS A 76 28.01 -43.40 -37.25
C HIS A 76 27.89 -42.34 -38.37
N HIS A 77 27.59 -41.09 -38.02
CA HIS A 77 27.40 -39.99 -39.00
C HIS A 77 28.20 -38.72 -38.65
N PRO A 78 29.55 -38.77 -38.74
CA PRO A 78 30.43 -37.69 -38.30
C PRO A 78 30.34 -36.40 -39.13
N ASP A 79 29.77 -36.46 -40.34
CA ASP A 79 29.69 -35.30 -41.24
C ASP A 79 28.33 -34.56 -41.17
N SER A 80 27.30 -35.13 -40.53
CA SER A 80 25.94 -34.56 -40.50
C SER A 80 25.42 -34.16 -39.11
N THR A 81 26.04 -34.63 -38.01
CA THR A 81 25.57 -34.37 -36.63
C THR A 81 26.63 -33.63 -35.83
N GLY A 82 26.56 -32.32 -35.65
CA GLY A 82 27.58 -31.57 -34.89
C GLY A 82 27.77 -32.05 -33.44
N LEU A 83 28.91 -31.74 -32.81
CA LEU A 83 29.17 -32.00 -31.39
C LEU A 83 28.09 -31.41 -30.47
N GLU A 84 27.45 -30.31 -30.89
CA GLU A 84 26.31 -29.67 -30.21
C GLU A 84 25.09 -30.59 -30.03
N SER A 85 25.00 -31.70 -30.77
CA SER A 85 23.88 -32.67 -30.67
C SER A 85 24.02 -33.70 -29.56
N LEU A 86 25.17 -33.74 -28.87
CA LEU A 86 25.40 -34.66 -27.76
C LEU A 86 24.51 -34.31 -26.57
N LEU A 87 23.81 -35.29 -26.00
CA LEU A 87 22.95 -35.13 -24.83
C LEU A 87 23.69 -34.49 -23.63
N LEU A 88 24.97 -34.83 -23.47
CA LEU A 88 25.89 -34.31 -22.45
C LEU A 88 26.20 -32.81 -22.60
N LEU A 89 26.02 -32.24 -23.80
CA LEU A 89 26.29 -30.84 -24.13
C LEU A 89 25.00 -30.04 -24.32
N HIS A 90 24.05 -30.56 -25.12
CA HIS A 90 22.78 -29.91 -25.43
C HIS A 90 21.81 -29.86 -24.24
N SER A 91 21.84 -30.89 -23.39
CA SER A 91 20.90 -31.08 -22.28
C SER A 91 21.60 -31.51 -21.00
N ALA A 92 22.76 -30.92 -20.72
CA ALA A 92 23.54 -31.19 -19.52
C ALA A 92 22.71 -31.06 -18.23
N ASP A 93 21.79 -30.09 -18.17
CA ASP A 93 20.90 -29.85 -17.02
C ASP A 93 20.01 -31.05 -16.69
N ARG A 94 19.51 -31.77 -17.71
CA ARG A 94 18.68 -32.97 -17.50
C ARG A 94 19.50 -34.11 -16.92
N VAL A 95 20.74 -34.27 -17.36
CA VAL A 95 21.67 -35.29 -16.84
C VAL A 95 22.07 -34.95 -15.40
N LEU A 96 22.37 -33.68 -15.12
CA LEU A 96 22.66 -33.16 -13.78
C LEU A 96 21.50 -33.44 -12.82
N GLN A 97 20.28 -33.07 -13.19
CA GLN A 97 19.10 -33.21 -12.33
C GLN A 97 18.88 -34.68 -11.91
N VAL A 98 19.00 -35.63 -12.83
CA VAL A 98 18.81 -37.07 -12.53
C VAL A 98 19.91 -37.59 -11.61
N HIS A 99 21.16 -37.16 -11.78
CA HIS A 99 22.24 -37.49 -10.84
C HIS A 99 21.99 -36.89 -9.44
N MET A 100 21.49 -35.66 -9.36
CA MET A 100 21.15 -35.00 -8.09
C MET A 100 20.00 -35.73 -7.38
N GLU A 101 18.94 -36.09 -8.09
CA GLU A 101 17.79 -36.83 -7.54
C GLU A 101 18.19 -38.21 -6.98
N TYR A 102 19.09 -38.91 -7.68
CA TYR A 102 19.65 -40.17 -7.20
C TYR A 102 20.43 -39.99 -5.90
N ILE A 103 21.27 -38.95 -5.83
CA ILE A 103 22.12 -38.69 -4.67
C ILE A 103 21.30 -38.17 -3.47
N ASP A 104 20.27 -37.36 -3.67
CA ASP A 104 19.35 -36.95 -2.60
C ASP A 104 18.59 -38.16 -2.03
N SER A 105 18.13 -39.06 -2.90
CA SER A 105 17.46 -40.30 -2.49
C SER A 105 18.41 -41.24 -1.73
N TYR A 106 19.65 -41.38 -2.22
CA TYR A 106 20.68 -42.19 -1.60
C TYR A 106 21.09 -41.64 -0.23
N THR A 107 21.38 -40.35 -0.13
CA THR A 107 21.77 -39.71 1.13
C THR A 107 20.65 -39.79 2.17
N SER A 108 19.39 -39.67 1.75
CA SER A 108 18.23 -39.86 2.64
C SER A 108 18.16 -41.29 3.21
N CYS A 109 18.53 -42.31 2.41
CA CYS A 109 18.65 -43.69 2.89
C CYS A 109 19.80 -43.87 3.89
N VAL A 110 20.92 -43.16 3.70
CA VAL A 110 22.08 -43.18 4.60
C VAL A 110 21.73 -42.58 5.96
N VAL A 111 21.11 -41.40 5.99
CA VAL A 111 20.73 -40.68 7.22
C VAL A 111 19.87 -41.55 8.14
N VAL A 112 18.91 -42.29 7.55
CA VAL A 112 17.96 -43.16 8.28
C VAL A 112 18.52 -44.56 8.56
N GLN A 113 19.72 -44.87 8.08
CA GLN A 113 20.36 -46.18 8.18
C GLN A 113 19.57 -47.32 7.51
N ALA A 114 18.88 -47.00 6.42
CA ALA A 114 18.00 -47.94 5.71
C ALA A 114 18.77 -49.18 5.25
N PHE A 115 20.02 -49.01 4.76
CA PHE A 115 20.87 -50.11 4.30
C PHE A 115 21.31 -51.04 5.43
N GLN A 116 21.69 -50.52 6.60
CA GLN A 116 22.08 -51.35 7.74
C GLN A 116 20.89 -52.15 8.28
N LYS A 117 19.70 -51.55 8.32
CA LYS A 117 18.47 -52.23 8.77
C LYS A 117 18.00 -53.29 7.76
N ALA A 118 18.02 -52.97 6.47
CA ALA A 118 17.69 -53.92 5.41
C ALA A 118 18.71 -55.08 5.31
N ALA A 119 19.99 -54.80 5.52
CA ALA A 119 21.04 -55.83 5.56
C ALA A 119 20.84 -56.83 6.71
N LYS A 120 20.38 -56.35 7.88
CA LYS A 120 20.06 -57.23 9.03
C LYS A 120 18.89 -58.17 8.73
N ARG A 121 17.85 -57.70 8.01
CA ARG A 121 16.66 -58.50 7.66
C ARG A 121 16.96 -59.67 6.72
N ARG A 122 18.01 -59.57 5.88
CA ARG A 122 18.43 -60.62 4.93
C ARG A 122 19.91 -60.99 5.06
N SER A 123 20.39 -61.17 6.29
CA SER A 123 21.82 -61.42 6.54
C SER A 123 22.40 -62.63 5.81
N GLU A 124 21.59 -63.67 5.54
CA GLU A 124 22.03 -64.88 4.84
C GLU A 124 22.23 -64.67 3.33
N TYR A 125 21.29 -64.00 2.66
CA TYR A 125 21.41 -63.63 1.25
C TYR A 125 22.67 -62.78 1.02
N TRP A 126 22.89 -61.75 1.83
CA TRP A 126 24.06 -60.88 1.68
C TRP A 126 25.39 -61.58 2.00
N ARG A 127 25.38 -62.60 2.87
CA ARG A 127 26.56 -63.45 3.10
C ARG A 127 26.91 -64.25 1.85
N SER A 128 25.92 -64.82 1.14
CA SER A 128 26.17 -65.54 -0.13
C SER A 128 26.67 -64.62 -1.25
N GLN A 129 26.12 -63.40 -1.33
CA GLN A 129 26.46 -62.41 -2.37
C GLN A 129 27.73 -61.60 -2.09
N ARG A 130 28.45 -61.87 -0.98
CA ARG A 130 29.65 -61.11 -0.57
C ARG A 130 30.82 -61.24 -1.55
N LYS A 131 30.87 -62.29 -2.37
CA LYS A 131 31.88 -62.41 -3.45
C LYS A 131 31.56 -61.51 -4.63
N GLU A 132 30.30 -61.44 -5.04
CA GLU A 132 29.85 -60.59 -6.15
C GLU A 132 29.88 -59.09 -5.79
N LEU A 133 29.48 -58.74 -4.57
CA LEU A 133 29.63 -57.38 -4.04
C LEU A 133 31.09 -56.92 -4.00
N ARG A 134 32.04 -57.84 -3.77
CA ARG A 134 33.48 -57.54 -3.82
C ARG A 134 34.00 -57.38 -5.25
N GLN A 135 33.39 -58.00 -6.25
CA GLN A 135 33.77 -57.78 -7.65
C GLN A 135 33.32 -56.41 -8.16
N LEU A 136 32.21 -55.88 -7.63
CA LEU A 136 31.72 -54.53 -7.94
C LEU A 136 32.55 -53.41 -7.26
N LEU A 137 33.28 -53.73 -6.21
CA LEU A 137 34.07 -52.78 -5.40
C LEU A 137 35.57 -53.05 -5.62
N SER A 138 36.26 -52.19 -6.39
CA SER A 138 37.71 -52.28 -6.56
C SER A 138 38.45 -51.84 -5.27
N GLY A 139 38.57 -52.75 -4.30
CA GLY A 139 39.45 -52.57 -3.13
C GLY A 139 38.77 -52.55 -1.76
N MET A 140 38.07 -53.62 -1.37
CA MET A 140 37.57 -53.79 0.00
C MET A 140 38.70 -54.16 0.98
N SER A 141 38.81 -53.43 2.10
CA SER A 141 39.41 -53.91 3.36
C SER A 141 38.51 -54.99 4.00
N SER A 142 39.09 -56.01 4.62
CA SER A 142 38.40 -57.25 5.01
C SER A 142 37.33 -57.13 6.13
N GLU A 143 37.24 -55.99 6.82
CA GLU A 143 36.51 -55.87 8.10
C GLU A 143 35.20 -55.04 8.07
N GLY A 144 34.76 -54.52 6.92
CA GLY A 144 33.54 -53.70 6.84
C GLY A 144 32.22 -54.47 7.07
N SER A 145 31.25 -53.82 7.72
CA SER A 145 29.87 -54.34 7.86
C SER A 145 29.19 -54.50 6.48
N VAL A 146 28.29 -55.47 6.34
CA VAL A 146 27.55 -55.69 5.07
C VAL A 146 26.74 -54.45 4.66
N GLY A 147 26.15 -53.73 5.62
CA GLY A 147 25.39 -52.50 5.35
C GLY A 147 26.26 -51.38 4.77
N THR A 148 27.49 -51.21 5.27
CA THR A 148 28.44 -50.23 4.71
C THR A 148 28.93 -50.63 3.31
N ALA A 149 29.11 -51.92 3.06
CA ALA A 149 29.49 -52.43 1.74
C ALA A 149 28.38 -52.21 0.69
N LEU A 150 27.10 -52.40 1.07
CA LEU A 150 25.95 -52.12 0.20
C LEU A 150 25.86 -50.63 -0.15
N GLY A 151 26.03 -49.76 0.86
CA GLY A 151 26.08 -48.32 0.64
C GLY A 151 27.22 -47.92 -0.31
N GLN A 152 28.41 -48.49 -0.15
CA GLN A 152 29.55 -48.20 -1.04
C GLN A 152 29.33 -48.69 -2.47
N ALA A 153 28.71 -49.86 -2.66
CA ALA A 153 28.46 -50.44 -3.98
C ALA A 153 27.51 -49.60 -4.84
N LEU A 154 26.55 -48.91 -4.23
CA LEU A 154 25.62 -48.02 -4.92
C LEU A 154 26.25 -46.67 -5.31
N ARG A 155 27.29 -46.23 -4.58
CA ARG A 155 27.88 -44.89 -4.74
C ARG A 155 29.14 -44.86 -5.60
N GLN A 156 30.05 -45.80 -5.39
CA GLN A 156 31.38 -45.78 -6.03
C GLN A 156 31.30 -45.73 -7.57
N PRO A 157 30.46 -46.54 -8.23
CA PRO A 157 30.33 -46.50 -9.70
C PRO A 157 29.86 -45.14 -10.21
N LEU A 158 28.89 -44.51 -9.53
CA LEU A 158 28.37 -43.18 -9.88
C LEU A 158 29.45 -42.11 -9.75
N THR A 159 30.21 -42.13 -8.65
CA THR A 159 31.26 -41.14 -8.38
C THR A 159 32.39 -41.28 -9.39
N HIS A 160 32.80 -42.51 -9.70
CA HIS A 160 33.81 -42.79 -10.69
C HIS A 160 33.36 -42.35 -12.09
N HIS A 161 32.10 -42.59 -12.45
CA HIS A 161 31.55 -42.20 -13.73
C HIS A 161 31.62 -40.68 -13.95
N VAL A 162 31.10 -39.88 -13.00
CA VAL A 162 31.14 -38.40 -13.08
C VAL A 162 32.58 -37.88 -13.12
N GLN A 163 33.50 -38.47 -12.35
CA GLN A 163 34.93 -38.12 -12.41
C GLN A 163 35.54 -38.34 -13.80
N GLN A 164 35.22 -39.47 -14.44
CA GLN A 164 35.72 -39.75 -15.78
C GLN A 164 35.09 -38.84 -16.84
N TYR A 165 33.81 -38.46 -16.70
CA TYR A 165 33.20 -37.47 -17.58
C TYR A 165 33.94 -36.13 -17.56
N VAL A 166 34.21 -35.59 -16.36
CA VAL A 166 34.92 -34.31 -16.23
C VAL A 166 36.29 -34.39 -16.93
N LEU A 167 37.01 -35.49 -16.72
CA LEU A 167 38.34 -35.68 -17.29
C LEU A 167 38.32 -35.82 -18.83
N LEU A 168 37.33 -36.55 -19.37
CA LEU A 168 37.17 -36.74 -20.81
C LEU A 168 36.63 -35.50 -21.51
N LEU A 169 35.72 -34.74 -20.89
CA LEU A 169 35.19 -33.49 -21.43
C LEU A 169 36.27 -32.39 -21.46
N LEU A 170 37.12 -32.29 -20.44
CA LEU A 170 38.26 -31.38 -20.46
C LEU A 170 39.23 -31.71 -21.60
N ARG A 171 39.59 -33.00 -21.78
CA ARG A 171 40.44 -33.45 -22.89
C ARG A 171 39.80 -33.19 -24.25
N LEU A 172 38.48 -33.41 -24.37
CA LEU A 172 37.76 -33.14 -25.60
C LEU A 172 37.76 -31.63 -25.91
N GLY A 173 37.63 -30.78 -24.90
CA GLY A 173 37.77 -29.33 -25.03
C GLY A 173 39.16 -28.89 -25.52
N ASP A 174 40.22 -29.59 -25.11
CA ASP A 174 41.59 -29.34 -25.58
C ASP A 174 41.80 -29.74 -27.06
N THR A 175 41.02 -30.72 -27.56
CA THR A 175 41.10 -31.16 -28.97
C THR A 175 40.34 -30.28 -29.96
N VAL A 176 39.44 -29.42 -29.47
CA VAL A 176 38.62 -28.51 -30.28
C VAL A 176 39.35 -27.16 -30.44
N GLY A 177 39.40 -26.64 -31.67
CA GLY A 177 40.10 -25.39 -32.00
C GLY A 177 39.62 -24.19 -31.19
N GLU A 178 40.52 -23.24 -30.89
CA GLU A 178 40.24 -22.08 -30.00
C GLU A 178 39.09 -21.18 -30.45
N CYS A 179 38.73 -21.17 -31.75
CA CYS A 179 37.70 -20.30 -32.31
C CYS A 179 36.35 -20.99 -32.58
N ASP A 180 36.15 -22.24 -32.15
CA ASP A 180 34.92 -23.00 -32.40
C ASP A 180 33.89 -22.79 -31.26
N PRO A 181 32.64 -22.37 -31.54
CA PRO A 181 31.59 -22.21 -30.52
C PRO A 181 31.29 -23.50 -29.73
N THR A 182 31.57 -24.68 -30.30
CA THR A 182 31.43 -25.95 -29.58
C THR A 182 32.39 -26.09 -28.40
N ARG A 183 33.53 -25.38 -28.42
CA ARG A 183 34.48 -25.40 -27.30
C ARG A 183 33.89 -24.75 -26.05
N GLU A 184 33.13 -23.67 -26.19
CA GLU A 184 32.46 -23.01 -25.06
C GLU A 184 31.43 -23.94 -24.41
N LEU A 185 30.66 -24.68 -25.22
CA LEU A 185 29.69 -25.66 -24.73
C LEU A 185 30.36 -26.83 -23.99
N VAL A 186 31.49 -27.34 -24.51
CA VAL A 186 32.24 -28.43 -23.87
C VAL A 186 32.87 -27.97 -22.55
N VAL A 187 33.46 -26.77 -22.51
CA VAL A 187 34.00 -26.18 -21.28
C VAL A 187 32.88 -25.94 -20.27
N HIS A 188 31.75 -25.41 -20.71
CA HIS A 188 30.59 -25.22 -19.84
C HIS A 188 30.10 -26.56 -19.26
N ALA A 189 29.92 -27.59 -20.07
CA ALA A 189 29.55 -28.93 -19.59
C ALA A 189 30.59 -29.51 -18.61
N ALA A 190 31.89 -29.36 -18.89
CA ALA A 190 32.94 -29.80 -17.97
C ALA A 190 32.85 -29.10 -16.61
N THR A 191 32.58 -27.79 -16.58
CA THR A 191 32.36 -27.05 -15.33
C THR A 191 31.12 -27.52 -14.57
N LEU A 192 30.02 -27.78 -15.28
CA LEU A 192 28.78 -28.29 -14.72
C LEU A 192 28.97 -29.67 -14.05
N PHE A 193 29.61 -30.62 -14.74
CA PHE A 193 29.89 -31.93 -14.16
C PHE A 193 30.96 -31.88 -13.05
N GLY A 194 31.91 -30.95 -13.12
CA GLY A 194 32.86 -30.70 -12.03
C GLY A 194 32.18 -30.20 -10.76
N ASN A 195 31.22 -29.28 -10.91
CA ASN A 195 30.38 -28.81 -9.83
C ASN A 195 29.49 -29.94 -9.26
N LEU A 196 28.93 -30.80 -10.11
CA LEU A 196 28.17 -31.99 -9.68
C LEU A 196 29.05 -32.92 -8.83
N GLN A 197 30.29 -33.18 -9.23
CA GLN A 197 31.21 -34.00 -8.46
C GLN A 197 31.44 -33.44 -7.05
N SER A 198 31.61 -32.12 -6.94
CA SER A 198 31.75 -31.44 -5.64
C SER A 198 30.48 -31.59 -4.79
N PHE A 199 29.31 -31.35 -5.39
CA PHE A 199 28.01 -31.52 -4.75
C PHE A 199 27.81 -32.95 -4.20
N MET A 200 28.08 -33.97 -5.02
CA MET A 200 27.92 -35.37 -4.61
C MET A 200 28.76 -35.74 -3.40
N ARG A 201 29.99 -35.22 -3.34
CA ARG A 201 30.90 -35.45 -2.20
C ARG A 201 30.36 -34.77 -0.95
N GLN A 202 29.96 -33.51 -1.06
CA GLN A 202 29.50 -32.72 0.08
C GLN A 202 28.17 -33.23 0.65
N ALA A 203 27.19 -33.54 -0.21
CA ALA A 203 25.91 -34.10 0.22
C ALA A 203 26.08 -35.42 0.99
N LEU A 204 27.08 -36.23 0.60
CA LEU A 204 27.44 -37.44 1.33
C LEU A 204 28.07 -37.12 2.69
N ASP A 205 29.05 -36.22 2.73
CA ASP A 205 29.75 -35.85 3.97
C ASP A 205 28.74 -35.31 5.00
N GLN A 206 27.77 -34.49 4.56
CA GLN A 206 26.65 -34.02 5.38
C GLN A 206 25.74 -35.14 5.85
N ALA A 207 25.36 -36.07 4.97
CA ALA A 207 24.52 -37.20 5.34
C ALA A 207 25.19 -38.12 6.38
N LEU A 208 26.50 -38.35 6.25
CA LEU A 208 27.29 -39.11 7.21
C LEU A 208 27.44 -38.37 8.54
N ALA A 209 27.67 -37.05 8.52
CA ALA A 209 27.69 -36.23 9.73
C ALA A 209 26.34 -36.25 10.45
N THR A 210 25.24 -36.15 9.69
CA THR A 210 23.87 -36.27 10.22
C THR A 210 23.60 -37.65 10.81
N GLN A 211 24.09 -38.71 10.15
CA GLN A 211 23.99 -40.07 10.68
C GLN A 211 24.78 -40.21 12.00
N ALA A 212 25.97 -39.63 12.09
CA ALA A 212 26.79 -39.65 13.30
C ALA A 212 26.12 -38.88 14.45
N LEU A 213 25.48 -37.74 14.16
CA LEU A 213 24.70 -36.97 15.13
C LEU A 213 23.65 -37.83 15.84
N TRP A 214 22.92 -38.67 15.11
CA TRP A 214 21.88 -39.55 15.68
C TRP A 214 22.40 -40.56 16.71
N HIS A 215 23.71 -40.87 16.69
CA HIS A 215 24.33 -41.70 17.71
C HIS A 215 24.68 -40.93 18.99
N THR A 216 24.80 -39.60 18.90
CA THR A 216 25.10 -38.73 20.05
C THR A 216 23.84 -38.28 20.81
N LEU A 217 22.67 -38.33 20.16
CA LEU A 217 21.40 -37.90 20.74
C LEU A 217 20.67 -39.06 21.44
N SER A 218 19.84 -38.72 22.45
CA SER A 218 18.96 -39.68 23.10
C SER A 218 17.88 -40.21 22.14
N SER A 219 17.32 -41.39 22.42
CA SER A 219 16.30 -42.01 21.55
C SER A 219 15.10 -41.09 21.31
N ARG A 220 14.62 -40.39 22.36
CA ARG A 220 13.47 -39.48 22.27
C ARG A 220 13.74 -38.28 21.36
N LEU A 221 14.93 -37.67 21.45
CA LEU A 221 15.31 -36.55 20.58
C LEU A 221 15.47 -36.98 19.13
N ARG A 222 16.06 -38.17 18.91
CA ARG A 222 16.19 -38.77 17.59
C ARG A 222 14.83 -38.99 16.93
N ASP A 223 13.84 -39.50 17.67
CA ASP A 223 12.52 -39.77 17.10
C ASP A 223 11.78 -38.49 16.69
N VAL A 224 12.07 -37.35 17.33
CA VAL A 224 11.50 -36.02 16.99
C VAL A 224 12.26 -35.34 15.84
N LEU A 225 13.59 -35.43 15.83
CA LEU A 225 14.44 -34.66 14.92
C LEU A 225 14.83 -35.41 13.64
N CYS A 226 14.75 -36.73 13.63
CA CYS A 226 15.21 -37.55 12.50
C CYS A 226 14.20 -37.53 11.36
N THR A 227 14.38 -36.60 10.44
CA THR A 227 13.68 -36.57 9.14
C THR A 227 14.65 -37.01 8.03
N PRO A 228 14.20 -37.81 7.03
CA PRO A 228 15.09 -38.33 5.99
C PRO A 228 15.74 -37.24 5.12
N ALA A 229 15.06 -36.11 4.94
CA ALA A 229 15.51 -35.01 4.08
C ALA A 229 16.46 -34.04 4.77
N ARG A 230 16.52 -34.04 6.12
CA ARG A 230 17.29 -33.08 6.90
C ARG A 230 18.79 -33.38 6.86
N ARG A 231 19.61 -32.34 6.76
CA ARG A 231 21.08 -32.41 6.70
C ARG A 231 21.69 -31.48 7.74
N LEU A 232 22.64 -31.98 8.52
CA LEU A 232 23.40 -31.19 9.50
C LEU A 232 24.46 -30.35 8.79
N LEU A 233 24.44 -29.05 9.05
CA LEU A 233 25.41 -28.08 8.51
C LEU A 233 26.48 -27.68 9.53
N GLN A 234 26.08 -27.56 10.81
CA GLN A 234 26.96 -27.18 11.90
C GLN A 234 26.43 -27.67 13.26
N ASP A 235 27.35 -28.11 14.11
CA ASP A 235 27.09 -28.50 15.50
C ASP A 235 27.92 -27.66 16.48
N SER A 236 27.28 -27.19 17.55
CA SER A 236 27.95 -26.47 18.64
C SER A 236 29.00 -27.30 19.40
N GLN A 237 28.96 -28.65 19.32
CA GLN A 237 30.02 -29.48 19.89
C GLN A 237 31.37 -29.30 19.17
N ASP A 238 31.33 -29.11 17.84
CA ASP A 238 32.52 -28.93 17.02
C ASP A 238 33.00 -27.46 17.05
N SER A 239 32.10 -26.51 17.29
CA SER A 239 32.42 -25.08 17.43
C SER A 239 31.52 -24.43 18.49
N PRO A 240 32.01 -24.24 19.72
CA PRO A 240 31.19 -23.89 20.89
C PRO A 240 30.63 -22.48 20.80
N VAL A 241 29.32 -22.35 20.98
CA VAL A 241 28.63 -21.05 21.04
C VAL A 241 27.64 -21.06 22.20
N THR A 242 27.53 -19.91 22.86
CA THR A 242 26.53 -19.65 23.89
C THR A 242 25.38 -18.85 23.30
N VAL A 243 24.15 -19.31 23.52
CA VAL A 243 22.94 -18.62 23.10
C VAL A 243 22.32 -17.90 24.30
N THR A 244 21.87 -16.66 24.10
CA THR A 244 21.24 -15.83 25.13
C THR A 244 19.97 -15.19 24.58
N PRO A 245 18.84 -15.12 25.32
CA PRO A 245 18.65 -15.50 26.72
C PRO A 245 18.40 -17.00 26.96
N LEU A 246 18.02 -17.74 25.92
CA LEU A 246 17.85 -19.19 25.94
C LEU A 246 19.22 -19.84 26.14
N ARG A 247 19.58 -20.19 27.38
CA ARG A 247 20.83 -20.90 27.72
C ARG A 247 20.82 -22.34 27.18
N ALA A 248 20.84 -22.46 25.85
CA ALA A 248 20.87 -23.73 25.15
C ALA A 248 22.19 -24.45 25.44
N GLU A 249 22.12 -25.74 25.73
CA GLU A 249 23.29 -26.58 25.99
C GLU A 249 23.97 -27.01 24.69
N ARG A 250 23.20 -27.13 23.60
CA ARG A 250 23.68 -27.49 22.27
C ARG A 250 22.80 -26.82 21.19
N ALA A 251 23.44 -26.17 20.22
CA ALA A 251 22.80 -25.63 19.03
C ALA A 251 23.16 -26.50 17.81
N LEU A 252 22.15 -26.82 17.00
CA LEU A 252 22.26 -27.63 15.80
C LEU A 252 21.67 -26.85 14.62
N LEU A 253 22.48 -26.58 13.61
CA LEU A 253 22.03 -25.95 12.37
C LEU A 253 21.80 -27.03 11.32
N PHE A 254 20.55 -27.19 10.90
CA PHE A 254 20.18 -28.00 9.75
C PHE A 254 19.96 -27.13 8.50
N ASP A 255 19.74 -27.79 7.37
CA ASP A 255 19.39 -27.19 6.09
C ASP A 255 17.93 -26.68 6.02
N ASP A 256 17.06 -27.16 6.91
CA ASP A 256 15.66 -26.74 7.01
C ASP A 256 15.34 -25.90 8.26
N ALA A 257 16.05 -26.14 9.37
CA ALA A 257 15.74 -25.53 10.65
C ALA A 257 16.98 -25.31 11.54
N LEU A 258 16.89 -24.33 12.43
CA LEU A 258 17.80 -24.20 13.57
C LEU A 258 17.16 -24.83 14.81
N VAL A 259 17.89 -25.71 15.48
CA VAL A 259 17.41 -26.43 16.67
C VAL A 259 18.28 -26.07 17.87
N LEU A 260 17.63 -25.59 18.93
CA LEU A 260 18.26 -25.30 20.22
C LEU A 260 17.78 -26.33 21.26
N LEU A 261 18.74 -27.01 21.90
CA LEU A 261 18.47 -28.01 22.93
C LEU A 261 18.68 -27.40 24.32
N GLN A 262 17.63 -27.45 25.15
CA GLN A 262 17.67 -27.04 26.55
C GLN A 262 17.18 -28.17 27.44
N GLY A 263 18.10 -29.01 27.93
CA GLY A 263 17.77 -30.23 28.65
C GLY A 263 16.92 -31.19 27.80
N ASN A 264 15.65 -31.37 28.17
CA ASN A 264 14.70 -32.21 27.42
C ASN A 264 13.81 -31.43 26.45
N ASN A 265 13.89 -30.09 26.42
CA ASN A 265 13.10 -29.24 25.53
C ASN A 265 13.86 -28.99 24.23
N VAL A 266 13.11 -28.99 23.12
CA VAL A 266 13.61 -28.78 21.77
C VAL A 266 12.90 -27.57 21.20
N HIS A 267 13.64 -26.51 20.93
CA HIS A 267 13.15 -25.33 20.23
C HIS A 267 13.60 -25.43 18.77
N THR A 268 12.65 -25.46 17.83
CA THR A 268 12.91 -25.58 16.39
C THR A 268 12.43 -24.31 15.70
N PHE A 269 13.31 -23.67 14.94
CA PHE A 269 13.03 -22.43 14.21
C PHE A 269 13.19 -22.66 12.71
N ASP A 270 12.19 -22.25 11.92
CA ASP A 270 12.23 -22.32 10.45
C ASP A 270 13.18 -21.25 9.90
N LEU A 271 14.17 -21.68 9.11
CA LEU A 271 15.16 -20.80 8.48
C LEU A 271 14.53 -19.70 7.61
N LYS A 272 13.36 -19.95 7.00
CA LYS A 272 12.68 -18.97 6.14
C LYS A 272 12.26 -17.71 6.89
N LEU A 273 11.95 -17.85 8.18
CA LEU A 273 11.50 -16.78 9.06
C LEU A 273 12.56 -16.35 10.07
N MET A 274 13.85 -16.46 9.72
CA MET A 274 14.95 -16.00 10.56
C MET A 274 15.79 -14.90 9.91
N TRP A 275 15.99 -13.81 10.62
CA TRP A 275 16.86 -12.72 10.22
C TRP A 275 18.13 -12.71 11.05
N VAL A 276 19.27 -12.41 10.41
CA VAL A 276 20.59 -12.39 11.04
C VAL A 276 21.08 -10.94 11.05
N GLU A 277 21.38 -10.41 12.23
CA GLU A 277 22.03 -9.11 12.40
C GLU A 277 23.44 -9.29 12.99
N PRO A 278 24.48 -8.69 12.39
CA PRO A 278 25.80 -8.66 13.01
C PRO A 278 25.77 -7.82 14.29
N GLY A 279 26.38 -8.30 15.37
CA GLY A 279 26.55 -7.54 16.60
C GLY A 279 27.66 -6.50 16.48
N GLN A 280 27.53 -5.38 17.19
CA GLN A 280 28.48 -4.25 17.14
C GLN A 280 29.89 -4.61 17.65
N ASP A 281 30.00 -5.64 18.50
CA ASP A 281 31.24 -6.01 19.19
C ASP A 281 32.08 -7.07 18.45
N GLY A 282 31.67 -7.49 17.24
CA GLY A 282 32.35 -8.51 16.42
C GLY A 282 32.38 -9.94 17.01
N CYS A 283 32.08 -10.08 18.30
CA CYS A 283 32.05 -11.35 19.04
C CYS A 283 30.63 -11.92 19.21
N THR A 284 29.61 -11.19 18.77
CA THR A 284 28.20 -11.55 18.90
C THR A 284 27.45 -11.31 17.59
N PHE A 285 26.45 -12.13 17.30
CA PHE A 285 25.44 -11.85 16.26
C PHE A 285 24.05 -12.15 16.82
N HIS A 286 23.06 -11.42 16.34
CA HIS A 286 21.68 -11.51 16.79
C HIS A 286 20.85 -12.25 15.73
N LEU A 287 20.05 -13.19 16.17
CA LEU A 287 19.02 -13.83 15.36
C LEU A 287 17.66 -13.33 15.82
N LEU A 288 16.86 -12.93 14.85
CA LEU A 288 15.50 -12.48 15.06
C LEU A 288 14.54 -13.47 14.39
N THR A 289 13.57 -13.95 15.16
CA THR A 289 12.45 -14.79 14.71
C THR A 289 11.15 -14.03 14.99
N PRO A 290 9.98 -14.52 14.53
CA PRO A 290 8.71 -13.81 14.75
C PRO A 290 8.40 -13.51 16.22
N GLU A 291 8.67 -14.45 17.13
CA GLU A 291 8.32 -14.30 18.55
C GLU A 291 9.53 -14.11 19.47
N GLU A 292 10.72 -14.56 19.04
CA GLU A 292 11.92 -14.62 19.88
C GLU A 292 13.10 -13.93 19.21
N ALA A 293 13.89 -13.22 20.01
CA ALA A 293 15.19 -12.69 19.62
C ALA A 293 16.27 -13.27 20.53
N PHE A 294 17.34 -13.78 19.95
CA PHE A 294 18.44 -14.37 20.71
C PHE A 294 19.79 -14.07 20.07
N SER A 295 20.84 -14.06 20.89
CA SER A 295 22.20 -13.69 20.51
C SER A 295 23.14 -14.87 20.68
N PHE A 296 23.94 -15.13 19.65
CA PHE A 296 25.01 -16.13 19.66
C PHE A 296 26.32 -15.45 20.04
N CYS A 297 26.99 -15.98 21.05
CA CYS A 297 28.28 -15.48 21.53
C CYS A 297 29.29 -16.64 21.61
N SER A 298 30.37 -16.54 20.86
CA SER A 298 31.52 -17.47 20.90
C SER A 298 32.69 -16.83 21.65
N LYS A 299 33.50 -17.65 22.31
CA LYS A 299 34.80 -17.21 22.86
C LYS A 299 35.87 -17.10 21.77
N ASP A 300 35.66 -17.79 20.66
CA ASP A 300 36.54 -17.82 19.51
C ASP A 300 35.94 -16.98 18.36
N PRO A 301 36.61 -15.89 17.92
CA PRO A 301 36.12 -15.03 16.85
C PRO A 301 36.04 -15.76 15.49
N GLU A 302 36.93 -16.72 15.21
CA GLU A 302 36.86 -17.50 13.96
C GLU A 302 35.62 -18.40 13.95
N GLY A 303 35.34 -19.08 15.07
CA GLY A 303 34.11 -19.83 15.27
C GLY A 303 32.85 -18.95 15.15
N GLN A 304 32.88 -17.72 15.65
CA GLN A 304 31.75 -16.78 15.54
C GLN A 304 31.44 -16.44 14.08
N VAL A 305 32.47 -16.06 13.31
CA VAL A 305 32.32 -15.73 11.88
C VAL A 305 31.86 -16.95 11.10
N ALA A 306 32.38 -18.14 11.42
CA ALA A 306 31.95 -19.39 10.79
C ALA A 306 30.46 -19.68 11.05
N TRP A 307 29.98 -19.48 12.28
CA TRP A 307 28.56 -19.64 12.62
C TRP A 307 27.68 -18.61 11.91
N GLN A 308 28.03 -17.33 11.98
CA GLN A 308 27.28 -16.28 11.30
C GLN A 308 27.18 -16.56 9.80
N TRP A 309 28.30 -16.89 9.17
CA TRP A 309 28.34 -17.21 7.74
C TRP A 309 27.48 -18.43 7.41
N LYS A 310 27.59 -19.53 8.18
CA LYS A 310 26.81 -20.74 7.93
C LYS A 310 25.30 -20.53 8.12
N VAL A 311 24.90 -19.77 9.14
CA VAL A 311 23.48 -19.46 9.37
C VAL A 311 22.94 -18.59 8.24
N THR A 312 23.64 -17.52 7.86
CA THR A 312 23.22 -16.66 6.74
C THR A 312 23.09 -17.44 5.44
N GLN A 313 24.04 -18.34 5.15
CA GLN A 313 23.98 -19.23 3.99
C GLN A 313 22.77 -20.18 4.04
N ALA A 314 22.52 -20.81 5.18
CA ALA A 314 21.38 -21.71 5.37
C ALA A 314 20.04 -20.98 5.17
N VAL A 315 19.92 -19.76 5.69
CA VAL A 315 18.74 -18.90 5.48
C VAL A 315 18.56 -18.55 3.99
N CYS A 316 19.61 -18.10 3.30
CA CYS A 316 19.54 -17.79 1.87
C CYS A 316 19.11 -19.00 1.03
N GLN A 317 19.53 -20.21 1.40
CA GLN A 317 19.16 -21.45 0.72
C GLN A 317 17.70 -21.82 0.96
N ALA A 318 17.26 -21.79 2.22
CA ALA A 318 15.88 -22.07 2.59
C ALA A 318 14.89 -21.14 1.84
N LEU A 319 15.28 -19.87 1.64
CA LEU A 319 14.50 -18.88 0.87
C LEU A 319 14.45 -19.16 -0.63
N ARG A 320 15.55 -19.64 -1.23
CA ARG A 320 15.60 -19.96 -2.67
C ARG A 320 14.83 -21.24 -3.01
N GLY A 321 14.45 -22.05 -2.02
CA GLY A 321 13.77 -23.34 -2.21
C GLY A 321 14.61 -24.39 -2.95
N LYS A 322 15.91 -24.11 -3.16
CA LYS A 322 16.86 -25.01 -3.80
C LYS A 322 17.64 -25.75 -2.72
N LYS A 323 17.70 -27.08 -2.81
CA LYS A 323 18.54 -27.95 -1.96
C LYS A 323 20.01 -27.98 -2.39
N ASP A 324 20.41 -27.05 -3.25
CA ASP A 324 21.71 -27.05 -3.90
C ASP A 324 22.76 -26.57 -2.90
N PHE A 325 23.28 -27.49 -2.10
CA PHE A 325 24.50 -27.25 -1.34
C PHE A 325 25.64 -28.17 -1.80
N PRO A 326 26.68 -27.61 -2.46
CA PRO A 326 26.87 -26.20 -2.81
C PRO A 326 26.14 -25.82 -4.10
N VAL A 327 25.95 -24.50 -4.30
CA VAL A 327 25.40 -23.92 -5.53
C VAL A 327 26.26 -24.35 -6.72
N LEU A 328 25.68 -25.11 -7.64
CA LEU A 328 26.23 -25.29 -8.98
C LEU A 328 26.25 -23.91 -9.67
N GLY A 329 27.45 -23.33 -9.83
CA GLY A 329 27.64 -22.00 -10.42
C GLY A 329 28.09 -20.97 -9.38
N ALA A 330 29.37 -20.61 -9.43
CA ALA A 330 29.95 -19.55 -8.62
C ALA A 330 29.27 -18.20 -8.92
N GLY A 331 28.63 -17.62 -7.90
CA GLY A 331 28.55 -16.18 -7.70
C GLY A 331 29.32 -15.84 -6.43
N PRO A 332 30.12 -14.76 -6.39
CA PRO A 332 30.78 -14.32 -5.17
C PRO A 332 29.74 -13.75 -4.21
N GLU A 333 29.93 -14.03 -2.92
CA GLU A 333 29.15 -13.55 -1.77
C GLU A 333 27.71 -14.11 -1.62
N PRO A 334 27.28 -14.48 -0.40
CA PRO A 334 25.85 -14.53 -0.11
C PRO A 334 25.29 -13.13 -0.35
N SER A 335 24.48 -12.97 -1.40
CA SER A 335 23.53 -11.85 -1.46
C SER A 335 22.80 -11.82 -0.12
N GLU A 336 22.86 -10.69 0.60
CA GLU A 336 22.17 -10.54 1.88
C GLU A 336 20.71 -11.03 1.76
N PRO A 337 20.21 -11.82 2.71
CA PRO A 337 18.86 -12.34 2.61
C PRO A 337 17.88 -11.17 2.59
N PRO A 338 16.84 -11.21 1.73
CA PRO A 338 15.91 -10.10 1.60
C PRO A 338 15.26 -9.80 2.95
N THR A 339 15.18 -8.51 3.24
CA THR A 339 14.63 -7.99 4.49
C THR A 339 13.12 -8.27 4.59
N CYS A 340 12.43 -8.15 3.45
CA CYS A 340 11.03 -8.54 3.28
C CYS A 340 10.93 -9.97 2.75
N ARG A 341 10.07 -10.80 3.34
CA ARG A 341 9.93 -12.22 3.00
C ARG A 341 8.48 -12.65 3.03
N CYS A 342 8.10 -13.63 2.21
CA CYS A 342 6.77 -14.23 2.29
C CYS A 342 6.83 -15.57 3.01
N GLY A 343 5.93 -15.79 3.96
CA GLY A 343 5.87 -17.04 4.71
C GLY A 343 4.64 -17.16 5.59
N ALA A 344 4.41 -18.36 6.11
CA ALA A 344 3.35 -18.66 7.04
C ALA A 344 3.94 -18.98 8.42
N TYR A 345 3.36 -18.41 9.47
CA TYR A 345 3.76 -18.68 10.86
C TYR A 345 2.53 -18.73 11.75
N THR A 346 2.52 -19.67 12.70
CA THR A 346 1.52 -19.73 13.75
C THR A 346 2.16 -19.27 15.05
N PHE A 347 1.61 -18.21 15.64
CA PHE A 347 2.13 -17.66 16.89
C PHE A 347 1.72 -18.53 18.09
N TYR A 348 2.58 -18.68 19.09
CA TYR A 348 2.35 -19.53 20.25
C TYR A 348 2.25 -18.76 21.57
N ALA A 349 2.99 -17.65 21.70
CA ALA A 349 3.12 -16.87 22.93
C ALA A 349 2.80 -15.38 22.73
N GLU A 350 2.81 -14.87 21.49
CA GLU A 350 2.55 -13.45 21.21
C GLU A 350 1.09 -13.06 21.53
N GLY A 351 0.89 -12.26 22.59
CA GLY A 351 -0.40 -12.03 23.24
C GLY A 351 -1.62 -11.90 22.32
N ARG A 352 -1.68 -10.87 21.45
CA ARG A 352 -2.84 -10.61 20.57
C ARG A 352 -3.00 -11.68 19.48
N PHE A 353 -1.91 -12.32 19.08
CA PHE A 353 -1.87 -13.28 17.99
C PHE A 353 -1.75 -14.72 18.50
N CYS A 354 -1.93 -14.98 19.79
CA CYS A 354 -1.75 -16.31 20.37
C CYS A 354 -2.60 -17.35 19.61
N GLN A 355 -1.93 -18.38 19.08
CA GLN A 355 -2.49 -19.44 18.22
C GLN A 355 -3.04 -18.98 16.87
N ALA A 356 -2.87 -17.71 16.50
CA ALA A 356 -3.22 -17.20 15.19
C ALA A 356 -2.14 -17.58 14.16
N THR A 357 -2.57 -17.85 12.93
CA THR A 357 -1.69 -18.10 11.80
C THR A 357 -1.69 -16.88 10.88
N TYR A 358 -0.51 -16.29 10.68
CA TYR A 358 -0.29 -15.26 9.67
C TYR A 358 0.37 -15.88 8.44
N GLU A 359 -0.17 -15.58 7.27
CA GLU A 359 0.37 -15.94 5.96
C GLU A 359 0.47 -14.69 5.10
N GLY A 360 1.69 -14.29 4.73
CA GLY A 360 1.88 -13.07 3.98
C GLY A 360 3.33 -12.59 4.01
N GLU A 361 3.48 -11.30 3.76
CA GLU A 361 4.76 -10.60 3.82
C GLU A 361 5.20 -10.33 5.27
N TRP A 362 6.50 -10.41 5.51
CA TRP A 362 7.16 -10.23 6.80
C TRP A 362 8.32 -9.26 6.62
N TYR A 363 8.52 -8.37 7.59
CA TYR A 363 9.65 -7.47 7.65
C TYR A 363 10.29 -7.57 9.04
N TRP A 364 11.54 -8.04 9.11
CA TRP A 364 12.26 -8.27 10.38
C TRP A 364 11.38 -8.92 11.45
N GLY A 365 10.91 -10.15 11.22
CA GLY A 365 10.11 -10.91 12.19
C GLY A 365 8.69 -10.40 12.40
N ARG A 366 8.28 -9.28 11.81
CA ARG A 366 6.93 -8.72 12.01
C ARG A 366 6.07 -8.85 10.75
N PRO A 367 4.76 -9.13 10.88
CA PRO A 367 3.82 -9.02 9.77
C PRO A 367 3.91 -7.66 9.08
N HIS A 368 4.02 -7.65 7.75
CA HIS A 368 4.17 -6.44 6.94
C HIS A 368 3.53 -6.64 5.57
N GLY A 369 3.25 -5.55 4.84
CA GLY A 369 2.73 -5.63 3.47
C GLY A 369 1.41 -6.40 3.41
N LYS A 370 1.20 -7.18 2.36
CA LYS A 370 -0.06 -7.94 2.21
C LYS A 370 -0.01 -9.26 2.98
N GLY A 371 -1.08 -9.54 3.71
CA GLY A 371 -1.18 -10.79 4.46
C GLY A 371 -2.59 -11.19 4.85
N THR A 372 -2.68 -12.41 5.36
CA THR A 372 -3.88 -13.01 5.92
C THR A 372 -3.57 -13.53 7.31
N LEU A 373 -4.31 -13.05 8.30
CA LEU A 373 -4.25 -13.47 9.70
C LEU A 373 -5.51 -14.25 10.04
N LYS A 374 -5.37 -15.46 10.58
CA LYS A 374 -6.46 -16.36 10.96
C LYS A 374 -6.31 -16.76 12.42
N TRP A 375 -7.34 -16.55 13.21
CA TRP A 375 -7.35 -16.91 14.63
C TRP A 375 -8.05 -18.26 14.84
N PRO A 376 -7.77 -18.96 15.95
CA PRO A 376 -8.36 -20.26 16.25
C PRO A 376 -9.87 -20.20 16.54
N ASP A 377 -10.40 -19.02 16.89
CA ASP A 377 -11.82 -18.76 17.10
C ASP A 377 -12.61 -18.61 15.78
N GLY A 378 -11.93 -18.66 14.63
CA GLY A 378 -12.51 -18.48 13.30
C GLY A 378 -12.49 -17.03 12.81
N GLN A 379 -12.04 -16.07 13.63
CA GLN A 379 -11.79 -14.70 13.17
C GLN A 379 -10.71 -14.71 12.09
N ASN A 380 -10.84 -13.82 11.11
CA ASN A 380 -9.79 -13.59 10.13
C ASN A 380 -9.67 -12.13 9.72
N HIS A 381 -8.50 -11.76 9.22
CA HIS A 381 -8.20 -10.46 8.67
C HIS A 381 -7.33 -10.62 7.43
N VAL A 382 -7.78 -10.08 6.30
CA VAL A 382 -7.06 -10.08 5.02
C VAL A 382 -6.84 -8.62 4.62
N GLY A 383 -5.59 -8.19 4.49
CA GLY A 383 -5.31 -6.79 4.18
C GLY A 383 -3.83 -6.45 4.23
N ASP A 384 -3.56 -5.15 4.29
CA ASP A 384 -2.20 -4.65 4.48
C ASP A 384 -1.82 -4.64 5.98
N PHE A 385 -0.53 -4.80 6.26
CA PHE A 385 0.07 -4.82 7.58
C PHE A 385 1.29 -3.91 7.59
N CYS A 386 1.54 -3.26 8.72
CA CYS A 386 2.74 -2.46 8.93
C CYS A 386 3.25 -2.69 10.36
N GLN A 387 4.51 -3.14 10.47
CA GLN A 387 5.20 -3.38 11.75
C GLN A 387 4.44 -4.30 12.73
N GLY A 388 3.72 -5.28 12.19
CA GLY A 388 2.93 -6.25 12.95
C GLY A 388 1.48 -5.85 13.24
N LEU A 389 1.03 -4.69 12.76
CA LEU A 389 -0.34 -4.20 12.96
C LEU A 389 -1.08 -4.07 11.63
N GLU A 390 -2.40 -4.22 11.67
CA GLU A 390 -3.28 -4.00 10.52
C GLU A 390 -3.17 -2.54 10.06
N HIS A 391 -2.97 -2.35 8.75
CA HIS A 391 -2.77 -1.05 8.13
C HIS A 391 -3.43 -1.01 6.75
N GLY A 392 -3.55 0.16 6.13
CA GLY A 392 -4.05 0.27 4.75
C GLY A 392 -5.49 -0.23 4.61
N PHE A 393 -5.82 -0.93 3.53
CA PHE A 393 -7.17 -1.49 3.35
C PHE A 393 -7.20 -2.95 3.80
N GLY A 394 -8.25 -3.33 4.53
CA GLY A 394 -8.38 -4.69 5.05
C GLY A 394 -9.83 -5.12 5.27
N ILE A 395 -10.03 -6.43 5.16
CA ILE A 395 -11.30 -7.12 5.38
C ILE A 395 -11.15 -7.97 6.64
N ARG A 396 -11.92 -7.67 7.68
CA ARG A 396 -11.99 -8.48 8.91
C ARG A 396 -13.32 -9.24 8.94
N LEU A 397 -13.26 -10.55 9.16
CA LEU A 397 -14.44 -11.36 9.47
C LEU A 397 -14.38 -11.80 10.93
N VAL A 398 -15.47 -11.57 11.65
CA VAL A 398 -15.61 -11.95 13.06
C VAL A 398 -16.79 -12.91 13.17
N PRO A 399 -16.57 -14.19 13.51
CA PRO A 399 -17.66 -15.13 13.73
C PRO A 399 -18.45 -14.75 14.97
N GLN A 400 -19.77 -14.95 14.91
CA GLN A 400 -20.67 -14.81 16.05
C GLN A 400 -21.05 -16.19 16.60
N ALA A 401 -21.65 -16.24 17.79
CA ALA A 401 -21.93 -17.49 18.51
C ALA A 401 -22.82 -18.52 17.76
N SER A 402 -23.51 -18.10 16.69
CA SER A 402 -24.20 -18.99 15.74
C SER A 402 -23.31 -19.28 14.53
N GLU A 403 -23.08 -20.56 14.23
CA GLU A 403 -22.09 -21.05 13.23
C GLU A 403 -22.25 -20.47 11.81
N ASP A 404 -23.40 -19.88 11.45
CA ASP A 404 -23.70 -19.36 10.11
C ASP A 404 -23.68 -17.81 9.99
N LYS A 405 -23.27 -17.07 11.02
CA LYS A 405 -23.29 -15.59 10.99
C LYS A 405 -21.93 -14.97 11.30
N PHE A 406 -21.55 -14.00 10.48
CA PHE A 406 -20.29 -13.27 10.58
C PHE A 406 -20.55 -11.77 10.52
N ASP A 407 -19.81 -11.01 11.32
CA ASP A 407 -19.65 -9.58 11.08
C ASP A 407 -18.48 -9.38 10.11
N CYS A 408 -18.71 -8.61 9.04
CA CYS A 408 -17.74 -8.36 7.99
C CYS A 408 -17.41 -6.87 7.90
N TYR A 409 -16.15 -6.52 8.13
CA TYR A 409 -15.66 -5.15 8.18
C TYR A 409 -14.69 -4.92 7.01
N LYS A 410 -15.11 -4.16 6.00
CA LYS A 410 -14.31 -3.77 4.82
C LYS A 410 -13.94 -2.30 4.95
N CYS A 411 -12.80 -1.98 5.55
CA CYS A 411 -12.45 -0.60 5.91
C CYS A 411 -10.94 -0.34 5.80
N HIS A 412 -10.55 0.94 5.99
CA HIS A 412 -9.15 1.27 6.16
C HIS A 412 -8.74 1.07 7.62
N TRP A 413 -7.51 0.63 7.84
CA TRP A 413 -6.93 0.31 9.12
C TRP A 413 -5.69 1.18 9.35
N ARG A 414 -5.50 1.62 10.58
CA ARG A 414 -4.29 2.31 11.03
C ARG A 414 -3.97 1.80 12.42
N GLU A 415 -2.80 1.18 12.56
CA GLU A 415 -2.29 0.68 13.84
C GLU A 415 -3.28 -0.29 14.53
N GLY A 416 -3.96 -1.12 13.74
CA GLY A 416 -4.94 -2.09 14.24
C GLY A 416 -6.34 -1.53 14.54
N SER A 417 -6.58 -0.23 14.27
CA SER A 417 -7.88 0.41 14.46
C SER A 417 -8.53 0.80 13.14
N MET A 418 -9.84 0.65 13.02
CA MET A 418 -10.59 1.07 11.84
C MET A 418 -10.56 2.60 11.72
N CYS A 419 -10.30 3.11 10.52
CA CYS A 419 -10.25 4.52 10.19
C CYS A 419 -10.73 4.79 8.76
N GLY A 420 -11.03 6.04 8.44
CA GLY A 420 -11.44 6.43 7.10
C GLY A 420 -12.77 5.80 6.68
N TYR A 421 -13.02 5.75 5.37
CA TYR A 421 -14.26 5.16 4.84
C TYR A 421 -14.24 3.62 4.89
N GLY A 422 -15.37 3.03 5.27
CA GLY A 422 -15.55 1.59 5.32
C GLY A 422 -17.01 1.13 5.22
N ILE A 423 -17.18 -0.17 4.97
CA ILE A 423 -18.46 -0.86 4.92
C ILE A 423 -18.44 -1.98 5.95
N CYS A 424 -19.43 -1.99 6.85
CA CYS A 424 -19.59 -3.01 7.87
C CYS A 424 -20.93 -3.70 7.70
N GLU A 425 -20.90 -4.99 7.45
CA GLU A 425 -22.08 -5.86 7.37
C GLU A 425 -22.14 -6.64 8.68
N TYR A 426 -23.11 -6.34 9.53
CA TYR A 426 -23.28 -6.98 10.82
C TYR A 426 -24.14 -8.24 10.69
N SER A 427 -23.91 -9.22 11.57
CA SER A 427 -24.70 -10.44 11.75
C SER A 427 -26.18 -10.18 12.12
N THR A 428 -26.49 -8.97 12.59
CA THR A 428 -27.86 -8.44 12.79
C THR A 428 -28.55 -8.11 11.46
N ASN A 429 -27.87 -8.31 10.32
CA ASN A 429 -28.25 -7.88 8.98
C ASN A 429 -28.36 -6.35 8.84
N GLU A 430 -27.65 -5.61 9.70
CA GLU A 430 -27.46 -4.18 9.53
C GLU A 430 -26.23 -3.93 8.67
N VAL A 431 -26.29 -2.93 7.80
CA VAL A 431 -25.18 -2.52 6.95
C VAL A 431 -24.87 -1.06 7.21
N TYR A 432 -23.66 -0.78 7.66
CA TYR A 432 -23.13 0.57 7.79
C TYR A 432 -22.17 0.87 6.63
N LYS A 433 -22.32 2.05 6.01
CA LYS A 433 -21.45 2.57 4.95
C LYS A 433 -21.09 4.00 5.33
N GLY A 434 -19.86 4.25 5.75
CA GLY A 434 -19.48 5.58 6.23
C GLY A 434 -18.06 5.65 6.77
N TYR A 435 -17.74 6.77 7.41
CA TYR A 435 -16.42 6.98 7.97
C TYR A 435 -16.28 6.37 9.38
N PHE A 436 -15.03 6.05 9.73
CA PHE A 436 -14.60 5.51 11.01
C PHE A 436 -13.43 6.32 11.55
N GLN A 437 -13.36 6.43 12.88
CA GLN A 437 -12.21 6.97 13.60
C GLN A 437 -12.02 6.18 14.89
N GLU A 438 -10.81 5.68 15.12
CA GLU A 438 -10.46 4.84 16.28
C GLU A 438 -11.44 3.68 16.52
N GLY A 439 -11.86 2.99 15.46
CA GLY A 439 -12.77 1.85 15.56
C GLY A 439 -14.26 2.22 15.73
N LEU A 440 -14.61 3.50 15.83
CA LEU A 440 -16.00 3.96 16.01
C LEU A 440 -16.53 4.65 14.75
N ARG A 441 -17.84 4.56 14.52
CA ARG A 441 -18.53 5.32 13.46
C ARG A 441 -18.30 6.82 13.70
N HIS A 442 -17.83 7.52 12.68
CA HIS A 442 -17.52 8.94 12.73
C HIS A 442 -17.80 9.60 11.38
N GLY A 443 -17.97 10.92 11.34
CA GLY A 443 -18.25 11.65 10.10
C GLY A 443 -19.56 11.22 9.46
N PHE A 444 -19.69 11.37 8.15
CA PHE A 444 -20.93 10.99 7.46
C PHE A 444 -21.05 9.47 7.24
N GLY A 445 -22.25 8.92 7.42
CA GLY A 445 -22.50 7.51 7.21
C GLY A 445 -23.97 7.15 7.09
N VAL A 446 -24.21 6.05 6.39
CA VAL A 446 -25.52 5.42 6.20
C VAL A 446 -25.56 4.13 7.02
N LEU A 447 -26.54 3.99 7.90
CA LEU A 447 -26.86 2.74 8.59
C LEU A 447 -28.21 2.25 8.08
N GLU A 448 -28.26 1.03 7.57
CA GLU A 448 -29.45 0.42 6.98
C GLU A 448 -29.70 -0.94 7.61
N SER A 449 -30.87 -1.14 8.22
CA SER A 449 -31.32 -2.45 8.68
C SER A 449 -31.91 -3.25 7.51
N ALA A 450 -31.80 -4.57 7.53
CA ALA A 450 -32.40 -5.40 6.49
C ALA A 450 -33.93 -5.23 6.41
N PRO A 451 -34.54 -5.37 5.20
CA PRO A 451 -35.99 -5.22 5.02
C PRO A 451 -36.85 -6.20 5.83
N GLN A 452 -36.26 -7.32 6.26
CA GLN A 452 -36.94 -8.36 7.06
C GLN A 452 -36.66 -8.23 8.57
N ALA A 453 -35.98 -7.17 9.00
CA ALA A 453 -35.71 -6.91 10.41
C ALA A 453 -37.01 -6.56 11.16
N PRO A 454 -37.09 -6.81 12.48
CA PRO A 454 -38.27 -6.48 13.27
C PRO A 454 -38.58 -4.99 13.37
N GLN A 455 -37.59 -4.13 13.07
CA GLN A 455 -37.66 -2.67 13.00
C GLN A 455 -36.73 -2.16 11.89
N PRO A 456 -37.16 -2.20 10.61
CA PRO A 456 -36.37 -1.72 9.49
C PRO A 456 -36.24 -0.20 9.54
N CYS A 457 -35.06 0.27 9.96
CA CYS A 457 -34.72 1.68 9.98
C CYS A 457 -33.55 1.96 9.03
N LYS A 458 -33.57 3.14 8.42
CA LYS A 458 -32.45 3.65 7.64
C LYS A 458 -32.09 5.04 8.13
N TYR A 459 -30.86 5.19 8.59
CA TYR A 459 -30.31 6.48 8.99
C TYR A 459 -29.23 6.92 8.00
N THR A 460 -29.28 8.17 7.55
CA THR A 460 -28.28 8.81 6.69
C THR A 460 -27.90 10.15 7.29
N GLY A 461 -26.70 10.28 7.85
CA GLY A 461 -26.33 11.50 8.55
C GLY A 461 -24.94 11.46 9.16
N HIS A 462 -24.66 12.43 10.02
CA HIS A 462 -23.38 12.55 10.68
C HIS A 462 -23.31 11.70 11.97
N TRP A 463 -22.12 11.19 12.25
CA TRP A 463 -21.79 10.31 13.35
C TRP A 463 -20.62 10.88 14.13
N GLU A 464 -20.68 10.77 15.45
CA GLU A 464 -19.61 11.20 16.33
C GLU A 464 -19.43 10.16 17.44
N ARG A 465 -18.26 9.52 17.47
CA ARG A 465 -17.89 8.49 18.46
C ARG A 465 -18.96 7.39 18.60
N GLY A 466 -19.50 6.93 17.47
CA GLY A 466 -20.49 5.86 17.43
C GLY A 466 -21.95 6.30 17.56
N GLN A 467 -22.23 7.58 17.83
CA GLN A 467 -23.57 8.13 18.06
C GLN A 467 -24.00 9.06 16.92
N ARG A 468 -25.30 9.16 16.64
CA ARG A 468 -25.86 10.11 15.66
C ARG A 468 -25.68 11.54 16.17
N SER A 469 -25.17 12.42 15.32
CA SER A 469 -24.84 13.82 15.64
C SER A 469 -25.00 14.69 14.39
N GLY A 470 -25.17 16.00 14.52
CA GLY A 470 -25.30 16.91 13.37
C GLY A 470 -26.55 16.68 12.52
N TYR A 471 -26.51 17.01 11.24
CA TYR A 471 -27.66 16.83 10.34
C TYR A 471 -27.81 15.36 9.91
N GLY A 472 -29.04 14.84 9.90
CA GLY A 472 -29.32 13.47 9.47
C GLY A 472 -30.79 13.20 9.17
N ILE A 473 -31.01 12.17 8.37
CA ILE A 473 -32.31 11.68 7.92
C ILE A 473 -32.52 10.28 8.51
N GLU A 474 -33.63 10.07 9.19
CA GLU A 474 -34.07 8.76 9.67
C GLU A 474 -35.37 8.37 8.97
N GLU A 475 -35.39 7.20 8.35
CA GLU A 475 -36.55 6.58 7.71
C GLU A 475 -36.90 5.33 8.52
N ASP A 476 -38.00 5.39 9.27
CA ASP A 476 -38.58 4.27 10.00
C ASP A 476 -39.68 3.66 9.13
N SER A 477 -39.41 2.49 8.56
CA SER A 477 -40.35 1.83 7.64
C SER A 477 -41.54 1.19 8.36
N ASP A 478 -41.42 0.87 9.65
CA ASP A 478 -42.52 0.29 10.44
C ASP A 478 -43.55 1.33 10.84
N ARG A 479 -43.07 2.51 11.27
CA ARG A 479 -43.95 3.64 11.60
C ARG A 479 -44.38 4.43 10.37
N GLY A 480 -43.70 4.23 9.24
CA GLY A 480 -43.83 5.09 8.07
C GLY A 480 -43.45 6.54 8.38
N GLU A 481 -42.53 6.74 9.33
CA GLU A 481 -42.08 8.05 9.78
C GLU A 481 -40.74 8.38 9.13
N ARG A 482 -40.61 9.60 8.59
CA ARG A 482 -39.38 10.15 8.05
C ARG A 482 -39.02 11.42 8.79
N TYR A 483 -37.91 11.40 9.51
CA TYR A 483 -37.35 12.58 10.17
C TYR A 483 -36.17 13.13 9.38
N ILE A 484 -36.11 14.45 9.21
CA ILE A 484 -35.07 15.19 8.50
C ILE A 484 -34.67 16.36 9.39
N GLY A 485 -33.51 16.31 10.05
CA GLY A 485 -33.15 17.39 10.97
C GLY A 485 -31.85 17.17 11.74
N MET A 486 -31.66 17.96 12.79
CA MET A 486 -30.46 17.86 13.62
C MET A 486 -30.57 16.71 14.65
N TRP A 487 -29.42 16.17 15.02
CA TRP A 487 -29.20 15.05 15.92
C TRP A 487 -28.11 15.41 16.93
N GLN A 488 -28.24 14.89 18.15
CA GLN A 488 -27.21 14.99 19.17
C GLN A 488 -27.29 13.78 20.09
N ALA A 489 -26.21 13.03 20.22
CA ALA A 489 -26.11 11.85 21.10
C ALA A 489 -27.29 10.86 20.91
N ASP A 490 -27.54 10.46 19.66
CA ASP A 490 -28.62 9.55 19.26
C ASP A 490 -30.06 10.07 19.46
N GLN A 491 -30.24 11.36 19.75
CA GLN A 491 -31.55 11.98 19.94
C GLN A 491 -31.78 13.10 18.92
N ARG A 492 -33.04 13.27 18.49
CA ARG A 492 -33.47 14.40 17.65
C ARG A 492 -33.30 15.70 18.44
N HIS A 493 -32.59 16.66 17.84
CA HIS A 493 -32.26 17.95 18.45
C HIS A 493 -32.42 19.07 17.41
N GLY A 494 -32.51 20.33 17.84
CA GLY A 494 -32.48 21.49 16.94
C GLY A 494 -33.63 21.53 15.91
N PRO A 495 -33.48 22.27 14.81
CA PRO A 495 -34.50 22.33 13.77
C PRO A 495 -34.62 20.99 13.01
N GLY A 496 -35.86 20.59 12.70
CA GLY A 496 -36.14 19.39 11.93
C GLY A 496 -37.55 19.36 11.34
N VAL A 497 -37.76 18.42 10.43
CA VAL A 497 -39.02 18.12 9.76
C VAL A 497 -39.32 16.64 9.98
N MET A 498 -40.55 16.32 10.36
CA MET A 498 -41.04 14.95 10.50
C MET A 498 -42.25 14.75 9.58
N VAL A 499 -42.21 13.74 8.74
CA VAL A 499 -43.28 13.38 7.81
C VAL A 499 -43.75 11.96 8.15
N THR A 500 -45.06 11.78 8.29
CA THR A 500 -45.65 10.45 8.49
C THR A 500 -46.25 9.91 7.19
N GLN A 501 -46.48 8.60 7.10
CA GLN A 501 -47.12 7.96 5.95
C GLN A 501 -48.55 8.47 5.71
N ALA A 502 -49.20 9.00 6.74
CA ALA A 502 -50.53 9.62 6.65
C ALA A 502 -50.52 11.03 6.04
N GLY A 503 -49.35 11.54 5.60
CA GLY A 503 -49.21 12.88 5.03
C GLY A 503 -49.05 14.01 6.05
N VAL A 504 -49.15 13.69 7.35
CA VAL A 504 -48.90 14.66 8.43
C VAL A 504 -47.45 15.10 8.38
N CYS A 505 -47.20 16.41 8.28
CA CYS A 505 -45.88 17.02 8.20
C CYS A 505 -45.71 18.02 9.34
N TYR A 506 -44.71 17.82 10.18
CA TYR A 506 -44.35 18.75 11.25
C TYR A 506 -42.98 19.37 10.96
N GLN A 507 -42.89 20.70 10.95
CA GLN A 507 -41.64 21.46 10.87
C GLN A 507 -41.47 22.29 12.14
N GLY A 508 -40.36 22.10 12.87
CA GLY A 508 -40.09 22.90 14.07
C GLY A 508 -38.84 22.45 14.81
N THR A 509 -38.74 22.79 16.10
CA THR A 509 -37.56 22.45 16.91
C THR A 509 -37.78 21.20 17.76
N PHE A 510 -36.74 20.39 17.89
CA PHE A 510 -36.67 19.16 18.66
C PHE A 510 -35.67 19.29 19.80
N GLN A 511 -35.96 18.69 20.95
CA GLN A 511 -35.04 18.57 22.07
C GLN A 511 -35.25 17.23 22.78
N ALA A 512 -34.26 16.34 22.66
CA ALA A 512 -34.30 15.00 23.23
C ALA A 512 -35.54 14.21 22.76
N ASP A 513 -35.70 14.10 21.43
CA ASP A 513 -36.82 13.44 20.74
C ASP A 513 -38.20 14.07 20.92
N LYS A 514 -38.29 15.18 21.67
CA LYS A 514 -39.54 15.89 21.94
C LYS A 514 -39.62 17.17 21.14
N ILE A 515 -40.80 17.42 20.59
CA ILE A 515 -41.13 18.65 19.89
C ILE A 515 -41.23 19.81 20.90
N VAL A 516 -40.60 20.95 20.60
CA VAL A 516 -40.58 22.16 21.45
C VAL A 516 -40.54 23.44 20.62
N GLY A 517 -41.16 24.50 21.12
CA GLY A 517 -41.05 25.84 20.53
C GLY A 517 -42.02 26.11 19.38
N PRO A 518 -41.80 27.15 18.57
CA PRO A 518 -42.64 27.46 17.42
C PRO A 518 -42.44 26.41 16.31
N GLY A 519 -43.53 26.04 15.64
CA GLY A 519 -43.52 25.10 14.53
C GLY A 519 -44.76 25.20 13.66
N ILE A 520 -44.75 24.44 12.58
CA ILE A 520 -45.82 24.32 11.59
C ILE A 520 -46.22 22.84 11.52
N LEU A 521 -47.51 22.54 11.64
CA LEU A 521 -48.06 21.19 11.52
C LEU A 521 -49.10 21.18 10.40
N LEU A 522 -48.85 20.39 9.36
CA LEU A 522 -49.84 19.98 8.37
C LEU A 522 -50.48 18.68 8.86
N SER A 523 -51.78 18.73 9.11
CA SER A 523 -52.58 17.58 9.55
C SER A 523 -52.97 16.68 8.38
N ASP A 524 -53.57 15.52 8.67
CA ASP A 524 -54.08 14.57 7.68
C ASP A 524 -55.28 15.09 6.87
N ASP A 525 -56.00 16.08 7.41
CA ASP A 525 -57.12 16.77 6.78
C ASP A 525 -56.72 17.99 5.92
N ASP A 526 -55.44 18.12 5.56
CA ASP A 526 -54.83 19.27 4.87
C ASP A 526 -54.93 20.61 5.66
N SER A 527 -55.27 20.57 6.95
CA SER A 527 -55.24 21.77 7.80
C SER A 527 -53.81 22.14 8.22
N LEU A 528 -53.46 23.43 8.11
CA LEU A 528 -52.17 23.98 8.48
C LEU A 528 -52.25 24.69 9.83
N TYR A 529 -51.58 24.20 10.85
CA TYR A 529 -51.43 24.87 12.15
C TYR A 529 -50.04 25.50 12.28
N GLU A 530 -49.99 26.80 12.55
CA GLU A 530 -48.78 27.54 12.92
C GLU A 530 -48.89 27.96 14.39
N GLY A 531 -47.97 27.54 15.25
CA GLY A 531 -48.05 27.88 16.68
C GLY A 531 -46.94 27.30 17.53
N THR A 532 -47.08 27.43 18.85
CA THR A 532 -46.10 26.93 19.82
C THR A 532 -46.47 25.57 20.39
N PHE A 533 -45.52 24.64 20.34
CA PHE A 533 -45.64 23.27 20.81
C PHE A 533 -44.82 23.06 22.09
N THR A 534 -45.32 22.20 22.98
CA THR A 534 -44.58 21.76 24.17
C THR A 534 -44.25 20.27 24.11
N ARG A 535 -43.40 19.81 25.04
CA ARG A 535 -42.81 18.46 25.15
C ARG A 535 -43.76 17.25 25.08
N GLY A 536 -45.07 17.44 25.02
CA GLY A 536 -46.09 16.40 24.96
C GLY A 536 -47.12 16.55 23.84
N LEU A 537 -46.77 17.15 22.69
CA LEU A 537 -47.68 17.36 21.54
C LEU A 537 -48.93 18.21 21.87
N THR A 538 -48.89 18.99 22.96
CA THR A 538 -50.01 19.86 23.33
C THR A 538 -49.85 21.23 22.69
N LEU A 539 -50.90 21.65 21.98
CA LEU A 539 -51.05 22.98 21.40
C LEU A 539 -51.26 23.97 22.56
N LEU A 540 -50.31 24.88 22.77
CA LEU A 540 -50.37 25.86 23.85
C LEU A 540 -49.89 27.22 23.35
N GLY A 541 -50.74 28.24 23.53
CA GLY A 541 -50.41 29.63 23.20
C GLY A 541 -51.09 30.14 21.93
N LYS A 542 -50.59 31.26 21.40
CA LYS A 542 -51.13 31.87 20.17
C LYS A 542 -50.77 30.98 18.97
N GLY A 543 -51.75 30.69 18.13
CA GLY A 543 -51.54 29.98 16.88
C GLY A 543 -52.56 30.36 15.82
N LYS A 544 -52.35 29.85 14.61
CA LYS A 544 -53.19 30.06 13.44
C LYS A 544 -53.46 28.71 12.79
N VAL A 545 -54.73 28.34 12.62
CA VAL A 545 -55.15 27.17 11.82
C VAL A 545 -55.68 27.69 10.49
N THR A 546 -55.19 27.17 9.38
CA THR A 546 -55.74 27.39 8.04
C THR A 546 -56.36 26.08 7.57
N PHE A 547 -57.67 26.11 7.30
CA PHE A 547 -58.39 24.94 6.81
C PHE A 547 -58.24 24.81 5.27
N PRO A 548 -58.50 23.62 4.69
CA PRO A 548 -58.38 23.40 3.24
C PRO A 548 -59.27 24.31 2.39
N ASN A 549 -60.36 24.82 2.97
CA ASN A 549 -61.28 25.76 2.34
C ASN A 549 -60.81 27.22 2.38
N GLY A 550 -59.59 27.49 2.86
CA GLY A 550 -59.00 28.83 2.96
C GLY A 550 -59.46 29.64 4.17
N ILE A 551 -60.32 29.10 5.03
CA ILE A 551 -60.75 29.75 6.28
C ILE A 551 -59.58 29.73 7.27
N THR A 552 -59.33 30.86 7.93
CA THR A 552 -58.28 30.96 8.96
C THR A 552 -58.87 31.20 10.35
N LEU A 553 -58.34 30.50 11.34
CA LEU A 553 -58.68 30.64 12.75
C LEU A 553 -57.43 31.05 13.53
N GLU A 554 -57.37 32.30 13.97
CA GLU A 554 -56.28 32.83 14.79
C GLU A 554 -56.71 32.95 16.24
N GLY A 555 -56.00 32.31 17.17
CA GLY A 555 -56.44 32.28 18.57
C GLY A 555 -55.41 31.74 19.55
N SER A 556 -55.76 31.79 20.83
CA SER A 556 -55.00 31.10 21.88
C SER A 556 -55.57 29.70 22.08
N PHE A 557 -54.73 28.69 21.88
CA PHE A 557 -55.05 27.27 22.02
C PHE A 557 -54.60 26.78 23.40
N SER A 558 -55.47 26.06 24.11
CA SER A 558 -55.12 25.41 25.37
C SER A 558 -55.79 24.05 25.47
N THR A 559 -55.06 23.09 26.03
CA THR A 559 -55.56 21.73 26.28
C THR A 559 -56.10 21.65 27.71
N GLY A 560 -57.43 21.58 27.85
CA GLY A 560 -58.08 21.33 29.14
C GLY A 560 -58.09 19.84 29.44
N ALA A 561 -57.66 19.44 30.64
CA ALA A 561 -57.65 18.03 31.05
C ALA A 561 -59.06 17.40 30.94
N GLY A 562 -59.29 16.63 29.87
CA GLY A 562 -60.48 15.82 29.66
C GLY A 562 -61.64 16.45 28.86
N ARG A 563 -61.51 17.64 28.27
CA ARG A 563 -62.56 18.25 27.43
C ARG A 563 -61.99 19.00 26.22
N GLY A 564 -61.50 18.26 25.22
CA GLY A 564 -61.21 18.80 23.88
C GLY A 564 -60.23 19.99 23.82
N LEU A 565 -60.09 20.55 22.62
CA LEU A 565 -59.26 21.73 22.36
C LEU A 565 -60.08 22.99 22.65
N HIS A 566 -59.70 23.77 23.66
CA HIS A 566 -60.32 25.07 23.93
C HIS A 566 -59.57 26.16 23.15
N THR A 567 -60.31 26.87 22.30
CA THR A 567 -59.77 27.96 21.48
C THR A 567 -60.54 29.26 21.77
N GLN A 568 -59.80 30.35 21.95
CA GLN A 568 -60.36 31.71 22.01
C GLN A 568 -59.65 32.53 20.93
N GLY A 569 -60.38 32.90 19.88
CA GLY A 569 -59.79 33.46 18.66
C GLY A 569 -60.79 34.10 17.71
N VAL A 570 -60.26 34.73 16.66
CA VAL A 570 -61.00 35.33 15.56
C VAL A 570 -61.01 34.33 14.41
N LEU A 571 -62.21 33.97 13.93
CA LEU A 571 -62.41 33.16 12.74
C LEU A 571 -62.63 34.10 11.55
N ASP A 572 -61.70 34.11 10.60
CA ASP A 572 -61.84 34.85 9.36
C ASP A 572 -62.38 33.93 8.26
N THR A 573 -63.63 34.17 7.87
CA THR A 573 -64.35 33.42 6.83
C THR A 573 -64.25 34.07 5.45
N ALA A 574 -63.45 35.13 5.28
CA ALA A 574 -63.29 35.80 4.00
C ALA A 574 -62.35 35.03 3.06
N ALA A 575 -62.79 33.86 2.58
CA ALA A 575 -62.11 33.16 1.49
C ALA A 575 -62.64 33.67 0.13
N LEU A 576 -61.89 34.56 -0.51
CA LEU A 576 -61.83 34.61 -1.98
C LEU A 576 -60.73 33.62 -2.43
N PRO A 577 -60.86 32.99 -3.62
CA PRO A 577 -59.79 32.13 -4.15
C PRO A 577 -58.51 32.96 -4.33
N PRO A 578 -57.32 32.41 -4.05
CA PRO A 578 -56.08 33.12 -4.30
C PRO A 578 -55.80 33.22 -5.81
N ASP A 579 -55.76 34.45 -6.33
CA ASP A 579 -55.04 34.75 -7.58
C ASP A 579 -53.53 34.57 -7.33
N PRO A 580 -52.79 33.89 -8.22
CA PRO A 580 -51.40 33.48 -7.99
C PRO A 580 -50.34 34.60 -8.19
N SER A 581 -50.66 35.86 -7.89
CA SER A 581 -49.78 37.00 -8.28
C SER A 581 -49.46 38.03 -7.19
N SER A 582 -49.76 37.79 -5.90
CA SER A 582 -49.47 38.81 -4.87
C SER A 582 -48.98 38.27 -3.52
N THR A 583 -47.77 37.72 -3.50
CA THR A 583 -46.99 37.53 -2.27
C THR A 583 -45.64 38.23 -2.39
N CYS A 584 -45.65 39.55 -2.21
CA CYS A 584 -44.53 40.23 -1.57
C CYS A 584 -44.96 41.63 -1.10
N LYS A 585 -45.42 41.73 0.16
CA LYS A 585 -45.33 43.00 0.90
C LYS A 585 -44.49 42.74 2.14
N ARG A 586 -43.25 43.21 2.03
CA ARG A 586 -42.24 43.25 3.09
C ARG A 586 -42.73 44.08 4.27
N THR A 587 -42.38 43.61 5.46
CA THR A 587 -42.37 44.36 6.71
C THR A 587 -41.54 45.65 6.59
N HIS A 588 -42.00 46.68 7.29
CA HIS A 588 -41.45 48.05 7.33
C HIS A 588 -39.93 48.11 7.63
N PRO A 589 -39.19 49.03 6.98
CA PRO A 589 -37.91 49.52 7.47
C PRO A 589 -37.99 51.00 7.85
N GLU A 590 -38.11 51.31 9.13
CA GLU A 590 -37.60 52.58 9.67
C GLU A 590 -36.20 52.29 10.21
N ASP A 591 -35.20 52.69 9.43
CA ASP A 591 -33.88 53.20 9.85
C ASP A 591 -32.98 53.25 8.60
N CYS A 592 -33.14 54.33 7.82
CA CYS A 592 -32.28 54.65 6.68
C CYS A 592 -31.29 55.75 7.08
N VAL A 593 -29.99 55.43 7.03
CA VAL A 593 -28.95 56.39 6.68
C VAL A 593 -28.45 56.03 5.28
N GLY A 594 -28.54 57.00 4.36
CA GLY A 594 -28.21 56.92 2.94
C GLY A 594 -29.46 56.93 2.06
N ARG A 595 -29.88 58.11 1.56
CA ARG A 595 -31.01 58.18 0.61
C ARG A 595 -30.52 57.62 -0.73
N MET A 596 -31.43 56.96 -1.46
CA MET A 596 -31.12 56.46 -2.82
C MET A 596 -30.70 57.58 -3.80
N GLU A 597 -31.00 58.83 -3.44
CA GLU A 597 -30.57 60.04 -4.14
C GLU A 597 -29.05 60.26 -4.05
N ASP A 598 -28.45 60.06 -2.87
CA ASP A 598 -27.02 60.28 -2.63
C ASP A 598 -26.17 59.25 -3.41
N ILE A 599 -26.65 57.99 -3.47
CA ILE A 599 -26.00 56.89 -4.22
C ILE A 599 -25.98 57.18 -5.73
N LEU A 600 -27.09 57.72 -6.28
CA LEU A 600 -27.18 58.04 -7.71
C LEU A 600 -26.31 59.25 -8.09
N GLU A 601 -26.05 60.18 -7.17
CA GLU A 601 -25.13 61.30 -7.40
C GLU A 601 -23.66 60.87 -7.34
N GLU A 602 -23.26 59.99 -6.41
CA GLU A 602 -21.91 59.43 -6.32
C GLU A 602 -21.52 58.60 -7.55
N LEU A 603 -22.46 57.81 -8.10
CA LEU A 603 -22.26 57.00 -9.32
C LEU A 603 -21.83 57.83 -10.53
N LEU A 604 -22.30 59.08 -10.62
CA LEU A 604 -22.03 59.94 -11.77
C LEU A 604 -20.67 60.64 -11.71
N GLN A 605 -20.02 60.65 -10.54
CA GLN A 605 -18.72 61.31 -10.30
C GLN A 605 -17.52 60.39 -10.60
N HIS A 606 -17.72 59.06 -10.58
CA HIS A 606 -16.65 58.06 -10.72
C HIS A 606 -16.76 57.32 -12.06
N ARG A 607 -16.37 57.96 -13.17
CA ARG A 607 -16.39 57.37 -14.53
C ARG A 607 -15.05 56.80 -15.01
N GLU A 608 -13.95 57.06 -14.29
CA GLU A 608 -12.63 56.51 -14.61
C GLU A 608 -12.45 55.11 -13.98
N PRO A 609 -11.76 54.16 -14.62
CA PRO A 609 -11.71 52.76 -14.20
C PRO A 609 -11.11 52.54 -12.80
N GLU A 610 -10.11 53.31 -12.40
CA GLU A 610 -9.51 53.24 -11.05
C GLU A 610 -10.46 53.77 -9.96
N ALA A 611 -11.15 54.87 -10.27
CA ALA A 611 -12.16 55.46 -9.38
C ALA A 611 -13.40 54.56 -9.27
N LEU A 612 -13.79 53.91 -10.36
CA LEU A 612 -14.88 52.95 -10.43
C LEU A 612 -14.59 51.71 -9.58
N GLN A 613 -13.37 51.17 -9.64
CA GLN A 613 -12.98 50.02 -8.82
C GLN A 613 -13.02 50.35 -7.31
N GLN A 614 -12.59 51.56 -6.92
CA GLN A 614 -12.69 52.01 -5.53
C GLN A 614 -14.14 52.21 -5.07
N TYR A 615 -14.99 52.76 -5.95
CA TYR A 615 -16.42 52.90 -5.69
C TYR A 615 -17.10 51.53 -5.50
N LEU A 616 -16.91 50.60 -6.45
CA LEU A 616 -17.50 49.26 -6.39
C LEU A 616 -17.04 48.50 -5.14
N ARG A 617 -15.76 48.61 -4.76
CA ARG A 617 -15.25 48.00 -3.52
C ARG A 617 -15.99 48.52 -2.27
N LYS A 618 -16.21 49.84 -2.17
CA LYS A 618 -16.97 50.44 -1.06
C LYS A 618 -18.45 50.04 -1.10
N ALA A 619 -19.06 50.07 -2.29
CA ALA A 619 -20.48 49.75 -2.50
C ALA A 619 -20.81 48.28 -2.20
N LEU A 620 -19.94 47.35 -2.57
CA LEU A 620 -20.10 45.91 -2.31
C LEU A 620 -19.86 45.56 -0.83
N SER A 621 -18.98 46.28 -0.14
CA SER A 621 -18.73 46.10 1.30
C SER A 621 -19.85 46.62 2.21
N ASN A 622 -20.76 47.44 1.69
CA ASN A 622 -21.82 48.09 2.48
C ASN A 622 -23.15 47.31 2.40
N SER A 623 -23.59 46.74 3.52
CA SER A 623 -24.84 45.98 3.64
C SER A 623 -26.12 46.80 3.43
N LEU A 624 -26.04 48.13 3.42
CA LEU A 624 -27.17 49.01 3.14
C LEU A 624 -27.29 49.36 1.66
N HIS A 625 -26.20 49.24 0.89
CA HIS A 625 -26.17 49.52 -0.55
C HIS A 625 -26.85 48.39 -1.34
N PRO A 626 -27.62 48.67 -2.41
CA PRO A 626 -28.32 47.64 -3.19
C PRO A 626 -27.39 46.56 -3.76
N LEU A 627 -26.20 46.93 -4.25
CA LEU A 627 -25.20 45.97 -4.73
C LEU A 627 -24.61 45.10 -3.60
N GLY A 628 -24.38 45.68 -2.42
CA GLY A 628 -23.91 44.91 -1.26
C GLY A 628 -24.96 43.93 -0.72
N LYS A 629 -26.23 44.33 -0.69
CA LYS A 629 -27.36 43.42 -0.36
C LYS A 629 -27.49 42.27 -1.36
N LEU A 630 -27.32 42.57 -2.66
CA LEU A 630 -27.34 41.56 -3.70
C LEU A 630 -26.19 40.57 -3.51
N LEU A 631 -24.95 41.06 -3.33
CA LEU A 631 -23.78 40.22 -3.07
C LEU A 631 -23.97 39.35 -1.82
N GLN A 632 -24.47 39.90 -0.72
CA GLN A 632 -24.73 39.14 0.52
C GLN A 632 -25.77 38.04 0.31
N THR A 633 -26.81 38.31 -0.48
CA THR A 633 -27.85 37.32 -0.79
C THR A 633 -27.26 36.19 -1.65
N LEU A 634 -26.49 36.53 -2.69
CA LEU A 634 -25.80 35.56 -3.54
C LEU A 634 -24.80 34.71 -2.75
N MET A 635 -24.06 35.32 -1.82
CA MET A 635 -23.13 34.62 -0.93
C MET A 635 -23.85 33.60 -0.04
N LEU A 636 -24.98 33.97 0.57
CA LEU A 636 -25.76 33.05 1.42
C LEU A 636 -26.35 31.90 0.62
N THR A 637 -26.83 32.15 -0.60
CA THR A 637 -27.33 31.07 -1.49
C THR A 637 -26.21 30.14 -1.93
N PHE A 638 -25.06 30.70 -2.30
CA PHE A 638 -23.88 29.93 -2.70
C PHE A 638 -23.32 29.09 -1.54
N GLN A 639 -23.32 29.64 -0.32
CA GLN A 639 -22.96 28.89 0.86
C GLN A 639 -23.94 27.74 1.11
N ALA A 640 -25.24 27.98 1.02
CA ALA A 640 -26.24 26.93 1.21
C ALA A 640 -26.15 25.79 0.18
N THR A 641 -25.67 26.07 -1.04
CA THR A 641 -25.53 25.07 -2.12
C THR A 641 -24.21 24.31 -2.06
N TYR A 642 -23.10 24.95 -1.70
CA TYR A 642 -21.75 24.36 -1.81
C TYR A 642 -21.04 24.10 -0.48
N THR A 643 -21.61 24.50 0.67
CA THR A 643 -21.00 24.25 1.99
C THR A 643 -21.60 23.06 2.75
N GLY A 644 -20.77 22.46 3.61
CA GLY A 644 -21.16 21.39 4.51
C GLY A 644 -20.90 19.98 3.97
N ILE A 645 -21.59 18.99 4.56
CA ILE A 645 -21.38 17.54 4.33
C ILE A 645 -21.79 17.10 2.91
N GLY A 646 -22.40 17.99 2.12
CA GLY A 646 -22.80 17.78 0.72
C GLY A 646 -21.84 18.33 -0.34
N ALA A 647 -20.68 18.89 0.05
CA ALA A 647 -19.69 19.41 -0.90
C ALA A 647 -19.19 18.28 -1.82
N ASN A 648 -19.68 18.27 -3.06
CA ASN A 648 -19.36 17.25 -4.04
C ASN A 648 -18.36 17.82 -5.05
N LYS A 649 -17.21 17.16 -5.19
CA LYS A 649 -16.15 17.52 -6.15
C LYS A 649 -16.65 17.67 -7.59
N HIS A 650 -17.70 16.96 -7.97
CA HIS A 650 -18.28 17.03 -9.33
C HIS A 650 -19.06 18.33 -9.59
N LEU A 651 -19.34 19.12 -8.55
CA LEU A 651 -20.00 20.42 -8.66
C LEU A 651 -19.04 21.59 -8.83
N GLN A 652 -17.71 21.36 -8.79
CA GLN A 652 -16.70 22.41 -8.94
C GLN A 652 -16.91 23.24 -10.21
N GLY A 653 -17.14 22.61 -11.37
CA GLY A 653 -17.37 23.33 -12.63
C GLY A 653 -18.65 24.15 -12.64
N LEU A 654 -19.70 23.71 -11.94
CA LEU A 654 -20.95 24.48 -11.80
C LEU A 654 -20.76 25.67 -10.87
N ALA A 655 -20.08 25.47 -9.73
CA ALA A 655 -19.76 26.53 -8.78
C ALA A 655 -18.90 27.63 -9.41
N GLN A 656 -17.91 27.25 -10.23
CA GLN A 656 -17.07 28.18 -10.98
C GLN A 656 -17.90 29.05 -11.93
N GLU A 657 -18.74 28.43 -12.76
CA GLU A 657 -19.56 29.17 -13.72
C GLU A 657 -20.62 30.05 -13.03
N GLU A 658 -21.11 29.62 -11.87
CA GLU A 658 -22.03 30.40 -11.04
C GLU A 658 -21.36 31.65 -10.46
N VAL A 659 -20.12 31.56 -9.95
CA VAL A 659 -19.37 32.75 -9.49
C VAL A 659 -19.10 33.73 -10.64
N LYS A 660 -18.73 33.23 -11.83
CA LYS A 660 -18.58 34.06 -13.04
C LYS A 660 -19.90 34.73 -13.41
N GLN A 661 -21.01 34.01 -13.29
CA GLN A 661 -22.34 34.53 -13.58
C GLN A 661 -22.77 35.59 -12.55
N HIS A 662 -22.50 35.40 -11.26
CA HIS A 662 -22.74 36.41 -10.23
C HIS A 662 -21.97 37.71 -10.51
N ALA A 663 -20.73 37.63 -11.00
CA ALA A 663 -19.98 38.81 -11.41
C ALA A 663 -20.66 39.53 -12.60
N ARG A 664 -21.18 38.79 -13.60
CA ARG A 664 -21.95 39.38 -14.72
C ARG A 664 -23.24 40.03 -14.24
N GLU A 665 -23.95 39.42 -13.31
CA GLU A 665 -25.21 39.94 -12.75
C GLU A 665 -24.98 41.21 -11.92
N LEU A 666 -23.90 41.26 -11.14
CA LEU A 666 -23.51 42.46 -10.40
C LEU A 666 -23.10 43.60 -11.33
N TRP A 667 -22.42 43.30 -12.43
CA TRP A 667 -22.11 44.28 -13.47
C TRP A 667 -23.36 44.81 -14.16
N ALA A 668 -24.31 43.92 -14.51
CA ALA A 668 -25.60 44.30 -15.08
C ALA A 668 -26.42 45.17 -14.12
N ALA A 669 -26.43 44.84 -12.82
CA ALA A 669 -27.09 45.63 -11.79
C ALA A 669 -26.45 47.03 -11.64
N TYR A 670 -25.12 47.12 -11.70
CA TYR A 670 -24.41 48.40 -11.72
C TYR A 670 -24.78 49.24 -12.96
N ARG A 671 -24.74 48.65 -14.17
CA ARG A 671 -25.13 49.33 -15.43
C ARG A 671 -26.58 49.81 -15.37
N GLY A 672 -27.49 49.02 -14.81
CA GLY A 672 -28.88 49.43 -14.60
C GLY A 672 -29.01 50.62 -13.65
N LEU A 673 -28.26 50.66 -12.56
CA LEU A 673 -28.22 51.80 -11.64
C LEU A 673 -27.63 53.05 -12.31
N LEU A 674 -26.58 52.89 -13.11
CA LEU A 674 -25.95 53.96 -13.87
C LEU A 674 -26.92 54.54 -14.92
N GLN A 675 -27.66 53.70 -15.64
CA GLN A 675 -28.65 54.12 -16.61
C GLN A 675 -29.77 54.94 -15.96
N VAL A 676 -30.30 54.48 -14.82
CA VAL A 676 -31.29 55.23 -14.04
C VAL A 676 -30.75 56.59 -13.56
N ALA A 677 -29.45 56.66 -13.21
CA ALA A 677 -28.80 57.91 -12.83
C ALA A 677 -28.64 58.88 -14.03
N LEU A 678 -28.31 58.36 -15.22
CA LEU A 678 -28.16 59.13 -16.47
C LEU A 678 -29.51 59.66 -16.98
N GLU A 679 -30.55 58.82 -16.99
CA GLU A 679 -31.92 59.18 -17.39
C GLU A 679 -32.48 60.32 -16.52
N ARG A 680 -32.20 60.30 -15.21
CA ARG A 680 -32.61 61.37 -14.28
C ARG A 680 -31.89 62.70 -14.52
N LYS A 681 -30.66 62.70 -15.06
CA LYS A 681 -29.92 63.93 -15.45
C LYS A 681 -30.19 64.37 -16.89
N GLY A 682 -31.03 63.66 -17.64
CA GLY A 682 -31.35 63.98 -19.04
C GLY A 682 -30.19 63.76 -20.01
N GLN A 683 -29.22 62.91 -19.66
CA GLN A 683 -28.12 62.51 -20.54
C GLN A 683 -28.53 61.28 -21.37
N ALA A 684 -28.00 61.16 -22.60
CA ALA A 684 -28.27 60.01 -23.44
C ALA A 684 -27.72 58.71 -22.81
N PRO A 685 -28.40 57.56 -22.95
CA PRO A 685 -27.87 56.27 -22.52
C PRO A 685 -26.56 55.98 -23.26
N GLU A 686 -25.57 55.42 -22.56
CA GLU A 686 -24.32 54.98 -23.18
C GLU A 686 -24.59 53.82 -24.16
N GLU A 687 -23.82 53.75 -25.25
CA GLU A 687 -23.95 52.70 -26.27
C GLU A 687 -23.78 51.30 -25.64
N GLU A 688 -24.47 50.29 -26.19
CA GLU A 688 -24.29 48.89 -25.77
C GLU A 688 -22.83 48.49 -26.04
N GLU A 689 -22.10 48.11 -24.99
CA GLU A 689 -20.73 47.62 -25.13
C GLU A 689 -20.74 46.28 -25.87
N ASP A 690 -19.77 46.08 -26.77
CA ASP A 690 -19.55 44.80 -27.42
C ASP A 690 -19.36 43.68 -26.38
N ALA A 691 -19.86 42.48 -26.69
CA ALA A 691 -19.83 41.34 -25.77
C ALA A 691 -18.41 41.04 -25.25
N GLU A 692 -17.38 41.23 -26.08
CA GLU A 692 -15.97 41.07 -25.71
C GLU A 692 -15.54 42.12 -24.67
N THR A 693 -15.84 43.41 -24.90
CA THR A 693 -15.53 44.50 -23.95
C THR A 693 -16.27 44.35 -22.62
N ARG A 694 -17.50 43.82 -22.65
CA ARG A 694 -18.29 43.52 -21.45
C ARG A 694 -17.65 42.41 -20.62
N ASP A 695 -17.24 41.31 -21.25
CA ASP A 695 -16.62 40.19 -20.55
C ASP A 695 -15.22 40.59 -20.01
N LEU A 696 -14.46 41.38 -20.75
CA LEU A 696 -13.21 42.02 -20.32
C LEU A 696 -13.38 42.87 -19.06
N GLN A 697 -14.43 43.69 -18.96
CA GLN A 697 -14.68 44.51 -17.77
C GLN A 697 -15.19 43.69 -16.58
N VAL A 698 -15.96 42.62 -16.82
CA VAL A 698 -16.41 41.69 -15.77
C VAL A 698 -15.24 40.94 -15.15
N HIS A 699 -14.36 40.35 -15.96
CA HIS A 699 -13.13 39.70 -15.50
C HIS A 699 -12.10 40.72 -14.96
N GLY A 700 -12.09 41.92 -15.54
CA GLY A 700 -11.26 43.09 -15.24
C GLY A 700 -11.45 43.71 -13.87
N LEU A 701 -12.68 44.06 -13.56
CA LEU A 701 -13.03 45.01 -12.50
C LEU A 701 -13.91 44.39 -11.42
N VAL A 702 -14.83 43.49 -11.81
CA VAL A 702 -15.87 42.96 -10.91
C VAL A 702 -15.43 41.65 -10.27
N LEU A 703 -14.93 40.71 -11.07
CA LEU A 703 -14.54 39.38 -10.58
C LEU A 703 -13.52 39.43 -9.42
N PRO A 704 -12.45 40.27 -9.45
CA PRO A 704 -11.50 40.37 -8.33
C PRO A 704 -12.12 40.94 -7.04
N LEU A 705 -13.21 41.71 -7.14
CA LEU A 705 -13.91 42.27 -5.97
C LEU A 705 -14.90 41.27 -5.37
N VAL A 706 -15.46 40.39 -6.20
CA VAL A 706 -16.49 39.42 -5.83
C VAL A 706 -15.86 38.12 -5.31
N LEU A 707 -14.80 37.64 -5.96
CA LEU A 707 -14.16 36.37 -5.69
C LEU A 707 -13.76 36.14 -4.22
N PRO A 708 -13.23 37.14 -3.47
CA PRO A 708 -12.90 36.93 -2.05
C PRO A 708 -14.10 36.53 -1.18
N SER A 709 -15.32 36.86 -1.60
CA SER A 709 -16.55 36.52 -0.88
C SER A 709 -16.99 35.06 -1.08
N PHE A 710 -16.48 34.40 -2.13
CA PHE A 710 -16.83 33.02 -2.49
C PHE A 710 -15.61 32.07 -2.45
N TYR A 711 -14.42 32.61 -2.18
CA TYR A 711 -13.16 31.91 -2.31
C TYR A 711 -13.05 30.70 -1.37
N SER A 712 -13.47 30.82 -0.11
CA SER A 712 -13.40 29.72 0.85
C SER A 712 -14.16 28.48 0.38
N GLU A 713 -15.38 28.69 -0.10
CA GLU A 713 -16.30 27.66 -0.55
C GLU A 713 -15.85 27.07 -1.88
N LEU A 714 -15.47 27.92 -2.83
CA LEU A 714 -14.96 27.50 -4.13
C LEU A 714 -13.65 26.71 -3.97
N PHE A 715 -12.70 27.21 -3.19
CA PHE A 715 -11.41 26.55 -2.98
C PHE A 715 -11.57 25.20 -2.26
N THR A 716 -12.55 25.06 -1.35
CA THR A 716 -12.88 23.76 -0.74
C THR A 716 -13.24 22.70 -1.78
N LEU A 717 -13.96 23.08 -2.86
CA LEU A 717 -14.29 22.16 -3.95
C LEU A 717 -13.05 21.78 -4.76
N TYR A 718 -12.13 22.71 -5.02
CA TYR A 718 -10.84 22.42 -5.67
C TYR A 718 -9.96 21.50 -4.82
N LEU A 719 -9.91 21.71 -3.49
CA LEU A 719 -9.20 20.83 -2.56
C LEU A 719 -9.76 19.40 -2.60
N LEU A 720 -11.08 19.22 -2.64
CA LEU A 720 -11.73 17.91 -2.72
C LEU A 720 -11.54 17.23 -4.09
N LEU A 721 -11.47 18.00 -5.18
CA LEU A 721 -11.27 17.48 -6.53
C LEU A 721 -9.84 16.95 -6.71
N HIS A 722 -8.84 17.70 -6.22
CA HIS A 722 -7.42 17.40 -6.41
C HIS A 722 -6.75 16.74 -5.20
N GLU A 723 -7.50 16.33 -4.17
CA GLU A 723 -7.00 15.71 -2.94
C GLU A 723 -5.97 14.60 -3.21
N ARG A 724 -6.26 13.71 -4.17
CA ARG A 724 -5.37 12.59 -4.51
C ARG A 724 -4.04 13.07 -5.11
N GLU A 725 -4.08 14.07 -5.98
CA GLU A 725 -2.91 14.58 -6.69
C GLU A 725 -2.04 15.42 -5.75
N ASP A 726 -2.67 16.28 -4.94
CA ASP A 726 -2.01 17.07 -3.91
C ASP A 726 -1.43 16.19 -2.78
N SER A 727 -2.03 15.03 -2.48
CA SER A 727 -1.47 14.08 -1.51
C SER A 727 -0.15 13.47 -1.99
N LEU A 728 -0.03 13.16 -3.29
CA LEU A 728 1.20 12.64 -3.88
C LEU A 728 2.28 13.72 -3.95
N TYR A 729 1.89 14.93 -4.33
CA TYR A 729 2.76 16.09 -4.36
C TYR A 729 3.29 16.45 -2.95
N SER A 730 2.43 16.44 -1.93
CA SER A 730 2.80 16.68 -0.53
C SER A 730 3.80 15.65 0.00
N GLN A 731 3.66 14.37 -0.38
CA GLN A 731 4.67 13.34 -0.08
C GLN A 731 5.99 13.60 -0.81
N GLY A 732 5.94 14.07 -2.06
CA GLY A 732 7.09 14.54 -2.84
C GLY A 732 7.86 15.65 -2.13
N ILE A 733 7.17 16.70 -1.69
CA ILE A 733 7.77 17.80 -0.91
C ILE A 733 8.39 17.27 0.38
N ALA A 734 7.70 16.40 1.12
CA ALA A 734 8.21 15.87 2.38
C ALA A 734 9.56 15.15 2.17
N ASN A 735 9.70 14.36 1.12
CA ASN A 735 10.94 13.65 0.79
C ASN A 735 12.05 14.62 0.32
N LEU A 736 11.73 15.57 -0.57
CA LEU A 736 12.70 16.57 -1.05
C LEU A 736 13.15 17.54 0.06
N SER A 737 12.30 17.78 1.06
CA SER A 737 12.63 18.61 2.23
C SER A 737 13.64 17.96 3.19
N LEU A 738 13.88 16.64 3.09
CA LEU A 738 14.89 15.95 3.89
C LEU A 738 16.32 16.28 3.42
N PHE A 739 16.51 16.59 2.14
CA PHE A 739 17.84 16.90 1.61
C PHE A 739 18.33 18.29 2.05
N PRO A 740 19.61 18.47 2.43
CA PRO A 740 20.26 19.77 2.52
C PRO A 740 20.25 20.53 1.18
N ASP A 741 20.39 21.86 1.20
CA ASP A 741 20.27 22.70 -0.01
C ASP A 741 21.26 22.30 -1.11
N THR A 742 22.51 22.00 -0.73
CA THR A 742 23.55 21.58 -1.70
C THR A 742 23.27 20.22 -2.31
N LYS A 743 22.68 19.30 -1.53
CA LYS A 743 22.31 17.95 -2.01
C LYS A 743 21.08 17.97 -2.88
N LEU A 744 20.12 18.85 -2.58
CA LEU A 744 18.94 19.01 -3.41
C LEU A 744 19.28 19.67 -4.75
N LEU A 745 20.13 20.70 -4.77
CA LEU A 745 20.60 21.32 -6.02
C LEU A 745 21.43 20.34 -6.88
N GLU A 746 22.20 19.45 -6.25
CA GLU A 746 22.91 18.35 -6.93
C GLU A 746 21.94 17.29 -7.48
N PHE A 747 20.90 16.93 -6.72
CA PHE A 747 19.87 15.98 -7.15
C PHE A 747 19.06 16.49 -8.36
N LEU A 748 18.78 17.79 -8.41
CA LEU A 748 18.05 18.44 -9.51
C LEU A 748 18.94 18.78 -10.71
N ASP A 749 20.20 18.33 -10.73
CA ASP A 749 21.19 18.59 -11.79
C ASP A 749 21.42 20.09 -12.11
N VAL A 750 21.30 20.95 -11.08
CA VAL A 750 21.51 22.39 -11.24
C VAL A 750 22.99 22.68 -11.45
N GLN A 751 23.32 23.42 -12.52
CA GLN A 751 24.69 23.78 -12.84
C GLN A 751 25.39 24.48 -11.66
N LYS A 752 26.56 23.96 -11.25
CA LYS A 752 27.28 24.38 -10.03
C LYS A 752 27.62 25.87 -9.94
N HIS A 753 27.71 26.56 -11.07
CA HIS A 753 28.01 27.98 -11.13
C HIS A 753 26.80 28.88 -10.81
N LEU A 754 25.58 28.32 -10.81
CA LEU A 754 24.34 29.01 -10.44
C LEU A 754 24.05 28.94 -8.92
N TRP A 755 24.88 28.23 -8.16
CA TRP A 755 24.65 28.00 -6.74
C TRP A 755 24.99 29.25 -5.90
N PRO A 756 24.05 29.81 -5.12
CA PRO A 756 24.26 31.00 -4.30
C PRO A 756 25.04 30.70 -3.00
N LEU A 757 26.21 30.07 -3.12
CA LEU A 757 27.08 29.73 -1.99
C LEU A 757 27.98 30.89 -1.53
N LYS A 758 28.18 31.90 -2.39
CA LYS A 758 29.04 33.07 -2.10
C LYS A 758 28.36 34.09 -1.16
N ASP A 759 27.04 34.12 -1.14
CA ASP A 759 26.24 35.06 -0.33
C ASP A 759 26.06 34.61 1.13
N LEU A 760 26.42 33.35 1.44
CA LEU A 760 26.30 32.78 2.78
C LEU A 760 27.58 33.07 3.58
N THR A 761 27.49 33.93 4.59
CA THR A 761 28.59 34.22 5.54
C THR A 761 28.84 33.02 6.48
N LEU A 762 29.41 31.94 5.94
CA LEU A 762 29.66 30.70 6.67
C LEU A 762 31.16 30.40 6.80
N THR A 763 31.57 30.08 8.02
CA THR A 763 32.94 29.66 8.38
C THR A 763 33.29 28.32 7.72
N THR A 764 34.58 28.06 7.49
CA THR A 764 35.12 26.96 6.67
C THR A 764 34.61 25.55 7.07
N ASN A 765 34.21 25.35 8.33
CA ASN A 765 33.67 24.09 8.85
C ASN A 765 32.14 23.92 8.67
N GLN A 766 31.41 24.98 8.31
CA GLN A 766 29.96 24.94 8.06
C GLN A 766 29.60 24.72 6.57
N ARG A 767 30.61 24.72 5.68
CA ARG A 767 30.42 24.69 4.22
C ARG A 767 29.97 23.34 3.65
N TYR A 768 29.99 22.26 4.45
CA TYR A 768 29.76 20.91 3.93
C TYR A 768 28.73 20.07 4.71
N SER A 769 27.94 20.63 5.65
CA SER A 769 27.01 19.77 6.40
C SER A 769 25.59 20.29 6.64
N LEU A 770 25.30 21.58 6.81
CA LEU A 770 23.98 21.97 7.35
C LEU A 770 23.45 23.34 6.86
N VAL A 771 23.48 23.60 5.54
CA VAL A 771 22.68 24.70 4.98
C VAL A 771 21.35 24.13 4.52
N ARG A 772 20.29 24.40 5.29
CA ARG A 772 18.90 24.14 4.91
C ARG A 772 18.18 25.47 4.80
N ASP A 773 17.36 25.58 3.77
CA ASP A 773 16.42 26.68 3.56
C ASP A 773 17.10 28.07 3.47
N LYS A 774 18.34 28.17 2.95
CA LYS A 774 19.04 29.47 2.78
C LYS A 774 19.33 29.85 1.33
N CYS A 775 19.47 28.89 0.42
CA CYS A 775 19.61 29.20 -1.00
C CYS A 775 18.26 29.70 -1.55
N PHE A 776 18.26 30.77 -2.36
CA PHE A 776 17.06 31.35 -2.98
C PHE A 776 15.93 31.77 -2.00
N LEU A 777 16.27 32.10 -0.75
CA LEU A 777 15.32 32.42 0.31
C LEU A 777 14.30 33.51 -0.09
N SER A 778 14.74 34.58 -0.77
CA SER A 778 13.87 35.66 -1.25
C SER A 778 12.77 35.15 -2.19
N ALA A 779 13.13 34.25 -3.12
CA ALA A 779 12.18 33.64 -4.05
C ALA A 779 11.24 32.66 -3.32
N THR A 780 11.75 31.88 -2.37
CA THR A 780 10.94 30.97 -1.56
C THR A 780 9.91 31.69 -0.71
N GLU A 781 10.32 32.76 -0.01
CA GLU A 781 9.41 33.61 0.78
C GLU A 781 8.40 34.35 -0.11
N CYS A 782 8.80 34.74 -1.33
CA CYS A 782 7.89 35.33 -2.30
C CYS A 782 6.81 34.34 -2.71
N LEU A 783 7.18 33.11 -3.10
CA LEU A 783 6.23 32.08 -3.51
C LEU A 783 5.27 31.68 -2.38
N GLN A 784 5.75 31.67 -1.14
CA GLN A 784 4.90 31.43 0.04
C GLN A 784 3.81 32.49 0.23
N LYS A 785 3.88 33.67 -0.38
CA LYS A 785 2.78 34.65 -0.31
C LYS A 785 1.55 34.19 -1.11
N MET A 786 1.71 33.24 -2.02
CA MET A 786 0.63 32.72 -2.87
C MET A 786 -0.51 32.08 -2.04
N ILE A 787 -0.21 31.45 -0.90
CA ILE A 787 -1.22 30.88 0.02
C ILE A 787 -1.99 31.94 0.82
N THR A 788 -1.48 33.17 0.89
CA THR A 788 -2.13 34.27 1.62
C THR A 788 -2.94 35.18 0.72
N THR A 789 -2.66 35.16 -0.58
CA THR A 789 -3.41 35.90 -1.60
C THR A 789 -4.68 35.15 -1.97
N VAL A 790 -5.77 35.88 -2.16
CA VAL A 790 -7.08 35.33 -2.50
C VAL A 790 -7.40 35.54 -3.98
N ASP A 791 -6.88 36.62 -4.57
CA ASP A 791 -7.09 36.98 -5.97
C ASP A 791 -6.11 36.23 -6.91
N PRO A 792 -6.59 35.50 -7.93
CA PRO A 792 -5.77 34.88 -8.97
C PRO A 792 -4.79 35.85 -9.64
N ARG A 793 -5.15 37.12 -9.81
CA ARG A 793 -4.24 38.12 -10.41
C ARG A 793 -3.06 38.42 -9.49
N GLU A 794 -3.32 38.64 -8.20
CA GLU A 794 -2.26 38.80 -7.21
C GLU A 794 -1.38 37.54 -7.12
N LYS A 795 -1.95 36.34 -7.26
CA LYS A 795 -1.18 35.08 -7.33
C LYS A 795 -0.25 35.04 -8.54
N LEU A 796 -0.73 35.47 -9.71
CA LEU A 796 0.09 35.57 -10.92
C LEU A 796 1.21 36.62 -10.78
N GLU A 797 0.95 37.76 -10.16
CA GLU A 797 2.00 38.75 -9.82
C GLU A 797 3.05 38.18 -8.85
N VAL A 798 2.61 37.38 -7.86
CA VAL A 798 3.52 36.68 -6.94
C VAL A 798 4.41 35.70 -7.69
N LEU A 799 3.89 34.99 -8.70
CA LEU A 799 4.67 34.10 -9.55
C LEU A 799 5.68 34.85 -10.41
N GLU A 800 5.29 35.96 -11.04
CA GLU A 800 6.20 36.81 -11.81
C GLU A 800 7.33 37.37 -10.92
N ARG A 801 7.00 37.87 -9.73
CA ARG A 801 8.01 38.35 -8.76
C ARG A 801 8.93 37.23 -8.30
N THR A 802 8.39 36.03 -8.08
CA THR A 802 9.21 34.86 -7.69
C THR A 802 10.24 34.53 -8.77
N TYR A 803 9.84 34.57 -10.04
CA TYR A 803 10.76 34.37 -11.16
C TYR A 803 11.85 35.44 -11.22
N GLY A 804 11.45 36.72 -11.08
CA GLY A 804 12.39 37.84 -11.01
C GLY A 804 13.40 37.72 -9.86
N GLU A 805 13.00 37.21 -8.70
CA GLU A 805 13.89 36.96 -7.56
C GLU A 805 14.88 35.81 -7.81
N ILE A 806 14.48 34.77 -8.56
CA ILE A 806 15.38 33.71 -9.00
C ILE A 806 16.44 34.28 -9.95
N GLU A 807 16.02 35.04 -10.97
CA GLU A 807 16.93 35.69 -11.93
C GLU A 807 17.86 36.71 -11.25
N ALA A 808 17.34 37.49 -10.31
CA ALA A 808 18.13 38.45 -9.54
C ALA A 808 19.19 37.76 -8.66
N THR A 809 18.83 36.62 -8.06
CA THR A 809 19.77 35.81 -7.27
C THR A 809 20.87 35.23 -8.17
N VAL A 810 20.50 34.65 -9.32
CA VAL A 810 21.49 34.12 -10.28
C VAL A 810 22.39 35.21 -10.85
N SER A 811 21.83 36.36 -11.25
CA SER A 811 22.59 37.50 -11.77
C SER A 811 23.60 38.02 -10.75
N ARG A 812 23.26 37.97 -9.45
CA ARG A 812 24.17 38.33 -8.36
C ARG A 812 25.32 37.32 -8.19
N VAL A 813 25.03 36.01 -8.33
CA VAL A 813 26.03 34.93 -8.24
C VAL A 813 27.02 34.98 -9.40
N LEU A 814 26.53 35.32 -10.60
CA LEU A 814 27.32 35.44 -11.84
C LEU A 814 28.02 36.80 -11.99
N GLY A 815 27.54 37.83 -11.29
CA GLY A 815 28.09 39.20 -11.34
C GLY A 815 27.75 39.96 -12.64
N GLN A 816 26.77 39.49 -13.42
CA GLN A 816 26.27 40.08 -14.66
C GLN A 816 24.77 39.80 -14.79
N GLU A 817 24.02 40.69 -15.46
CA GLU A 817 22.62 40.43 -15.78
C GLU A 817 22.51 39.20 -16.70
N HIS A 818 21.83 38.16 -16.22
CA HIS A 818 21.67 36.91 -16.94
C HIS A 818 20.19 36.51 -16.96
N LYS A 819 19.63 36.40 -18.17
CA LYS A 819 18.28 35.84 -18.38
C LYS A 819 18.39 34.32 -18.45
N LEU A 820 17.66 33.62 -17.58
CA LEU A 820 17.76 32.17 -17.48
C LEU A 820 17.02 31.49 -18.64
N PRO A 821 17.67 30.62 -19.43
CA PRO A 821 16.94 29.75 -20.36
C PRO A 821 16.09 28.75 -19.57
N MET A 822 15.03 28.24 -20.19
CA MET A 822 14.08 27.34 -19.50
C MET A 822 14.71 26.07 -18.93
N ASP A 823 15.71 25.53 -19.62
CA ASP A 823 16.43 24.32 -19.19
C ASP A 823 17.15 24.53 -17.84
N ASP A 824 17.61 25.75 -17.57
CA ASP A 824 18.26 26.10 -16.30
C ASP A 824 17.26 26.66 -15.27
N LEU A 825 16.16 27.25 -15.73
CA LEU A 825 15.12 27.78 -14.85
C LEU A 825 14.32 26.67 -14.17
N LEU A 826 13.84 25.68 -14.92
CA LEU A 826 12.90 24.69 -14.41
C LEU A 826 13.46 23.94 -13.18
N PRO A 827 14.73 23.47 -13.16
CA PRO A 827 15.35 22.89 -11.97
C PRO A 827 15.41 23.84 -10.76
N LEU A 828 15.70 25.12 -10.99
CA LEU A 828 15.72 26.15 -9.95
C LEU A 828 14.30 26.42 -9.41
N LEU A 829 13.30 26.40 -10.27
CA LEU A 829 11.90 26.56 -9.89
C LEU A 829 11.42 25.36 -9.08
N ILE A 830 11.79 24.12 -9.46
CA ILE A 830 11.51 22.90 -8.67
C ILE A 830 12.15 23.01 -7.27
N TYR A 831 13.38 23.51 -7.20
CA TYR A 831 14.03 23.78 -5.92
C TYR A 831 13.22 24.77 -5.06
N VAL A 832 12.84 25.93 -5.61
CA VAL A 832 12.07 26.95 -4.89
C VAL A 832 10.70 26.44 -4.46
N VAL A 833 9.99 25.71 -5.32
CA VAL A 833 8.69 25.08 -5.04
C VAL A 833 8.81 24.05 -3.90
N SER A 834 9.84 23.20 -3.94
CA SER A 834 10.08 22.20 -2.89
C SER A 834 10.39 22.84 -1.52
N ARG A 835 11.04 24.01 -1.51
CA ARG A 835 11.38 24.75 -0.29
C ARG A 835 10.25 25.65 0.21
N ALA A 836 9.35 26.08 -0.66
CA ALA A 836 8.17 26.87 -0.29
C ALA A 836 7.16 26.06 0.53
N ARG A 837 7.11 24.73 0.35
CA ARG A 837 6.28 23.77 1.12
C ARG A 837 4.77 24.08 1.08
N ILE A 838 4.28 24.50 -0.07
CA ILE A 838 2.85 24.72 -0.31
C ILE A 838 2.19 23.33 -0.42
N GLN A 839 1.21 22.99 0.42
CA GLN A 839 0.65 21.63 0.45
C GLN A 839 -0.36 21.36 -0.68
N HIS A 840 -1.15 22.37 -1.04
CA HIS A 840 -2.27 22.26 -1.99
C HIS A 840 -2.00 23.04 -3.28
N LEU A 841 -0.79 22.90 -3.82
CA LEU A 841 -0.36 23.65 -5.01
C LEU A 841 -1.22 23.30 -6.25
N GLY A 842 -1.66 22.05 -6.37
CA GLY A 842 -2.51 21.61 -7.46
C GLY A 842 -3.86 22.32 -7.46
N ALA A 843 -4.53 22.38 -6.30
CA ALA A 843 -5.78 23.13 -6.15
C ALA A 843 -5.61 24.63 -6.50
N GLU A 844 -4.48 25.23 -6.12
CA GLU A 844 -4.17 26.63 -6.42
C GLU A 844 -3.95 26.90 -7.91
N ILE A 845 -3.19 26.04 -8.58
CA ILE A 845 -2.93 26.13 -10.01
C ILE A 845 -4.23 26.06 -10.81
N HIS A 846 -5.09 25.08 -10.51
CA HIS A 846 -6.35 24.88 -11.23
C HIS A 846 -7.32 26.03 -10.98
N LEU A 847 -7.40 26.54 -9.75
CA LEU A 847 -8.19 27.73 -9.45
C LEU A 847 -7.71 28.95 -10.25
N ILE A 848 -6.39 29.19 -10.30
CA ILE A 848 -5.83 30.30 -11.08
C ILE A 848 -6.21 30.13 -12.54
N ARG A 849 -6.04 28.93 -13.11
CA ARG A 849 -6.30 28.68 -14.54
C ARG A 849 -7.76 28.89 -14.93
N ASP A 850 -8.67 28.45 -14.07
CA ASP A 850 -10.11 28.54 -14.34
C ASP A 850 -10.69 29.94 -14.13
N MET A 851 -10.06 30.75 -13.27
CA MET A 851 -10.50 32.11 -12.93
C MET A 851 -9.65 33.22 -13.58
N MET A 852 -8.62 32.86 -14.34
CA MET A 852 -7.79 33.80 -15.10
C MET A 852 -8.58 34.49 -16.21
N ASP A 853 -8.20 35.74 -16.48
CA ASP A 853 -8.77 36.56 -17.53
C ASP A 853 -8.34 36.05 -18.93
N PRO A 854 -9.27 35.91 -19.90
CA PRO A 854 -8.98 35.50 -21.27
C PRO A 854 -7.90 36.31 -22.01
N MET A 855 -7.56 37.51 -21.55
CA MET A 855 -6.47 38.30 -22.16
C MET A 855 -5.07 37.82 -21.80
N HIS A 856 -4.94 37.04 -20.72
CA HIS A 856 -3.64 36.54 -20.25
C HIS A 856 -3.33 35.12 -20.76
N THR A 857 -4.30 34.45 -21.39
CA THR A 857 -4.09 33.18 -22.11
C THR A 857 -3.11 33.36 -23.27
N GLY A 858 -2.03 32.58 -23.30
CA GLY A 858 -0.95 32.69 -24.29
C GLY A 858 0.09 33.79 -24.01
N GLY A 859 0.03 34.47 -22.86
CA GLY A 859 0.99 35.50 -22.43
C GLY A 859 2.08 35.00 -21.47
N LEU A 860 2.86 35.93 -20.90
CA LEU A 860 3.90 35.64 -19.90
C LEU A 860 3.36 34.87 -18.68
N TYR A 861 2.17 35.23 -18.19
CA TYR A 861 1.56 34.58 -17.04
C TYR A 861 1.16 33.13 -17.32
N ASP A 862 0.62 32.82 -18.50
CA ASP A 862 0.27 31.45 -18.90
C ASP A 862 1.53 30.57 -19.04
N PHE A 863 2.62 31.17 -19.53
CA PHE A 863 3.93 30.52 -19.56
C PHE A 863 4.48 30.21 -18.16
N LEU A 864 4.45 31.19 -17.24
CA LEU A 864 4.91 31.00 -15.85
C LEU A 864 4.04 29.98 -15.10
N LEU A 865 2.73 30.00 -15.31
CA LEU A 865 1.80 29.03 -14.73
C LEU A 865 2.07 27.62 -15.26
N THR A 866 2.32 27.48 -16.56
CA THR A 866 2.68 26.19 -17.19
C THR A 866 4.03 25.67 -16.67
N ALA A 867 4.99 26.55 -16.37
CA ALA A 867 6.25 26.17 -15.74
C ALA A 867 6.04 25.66 -14.30
N LEU A 868 5.15 26.31 -13.54
CA LEU A 868 4.78 25.88 -12.19
C LEU A 868 4.03 24.53 -12.18
N GLU A 869 3.12 24.34 -13.14
CA GLU A 869 2.46 23.05 -13.40
C GLU A 869 3.46 21.94 -13.72
N SER A 870 4.45 22.25 -14.56
CA SER A 870 5.51 21.30 -14.90
C SER A 870 6.32 20.90 -13.65
N CYS A 871 6.59 21.84 -12.74
CA CYS A 871 7.23 21.54 -11.46
C CYS A 871 6.36 20.63 -10.57
N TYR A 872 5.07 20.93 -10.47
CA TYR A 872 4.09 20.15 -9.72
C TYR A 872 4.02 18.70 -10.25
N GLU A 873 3.88 18.53 -11.57
CA GLU A 873 3.86 17.20 -12.18
C GLU A 873 5.19 16.44 -12.03
N HIS A 874 6.33 17.13 -12.10
CA HIS A 874 7.65 16.50 -11.95
C HIS A 874 7.82 15.90 -10.56
N ILE A 875 7.48 16.67 -9.51
CA ILE A 875 7.52 16.22 -8.11
C ILE A 875 6.57 15.04 -7.88
N GLN A 876 5.44 14.96 -8.60
CA GLN A 876 4.54 13.82 -8.56
C GLN A 876 5.05 12.57 -9.31
N LYS A 877 5.71 12.74 -10.47
CA LYS A 877 6.14 11.65 -11.36
C LYS A 877 7.34 10.89 -10.82
N ASP A 878 8.29 11.56 -10.16
CA ASP A 878 9.41 10.90 -9.50
C ASP A 878 8.93 9.88 -8.45
N MET A 879 7.80 10.14 -7.80
CA MET A 879 7.15 9.18 -6.89
C MET A 879 6.44 8.02 -7.59
N LYS A 880 5.90 8.21 -8.81
CA LYS A 880 5.31 7.12 -9.60
C LYS A 880 6.38 6.13 -10.08
N LEU A 881 7.58 6.62 -10.43
CA LEU A 881 8.74 5.78 -10.78
C LEU A 881 9.33 5.07 -9.55
N HIS A 882 9.36 5.72 -8.38
CA HIS A 882 9.79 5.09 -7.12
C HIS A 882 8.79 4.07 -6.54
N ARG A 883 7.52 4.06 -6.96
CA ARG A 883 6.60 2.94 -6.66
C ARG A 883 6.83 1.70 -7.53
N LEU A 884 7.47 1.85 -8.70
CA LEU A 884 7.83 0.73 -9.59
C LEU A 884 9.23 0.18 -9.28
N TYR A 885 10.13 1.01 -8.74
CA TYR A 885 11.42 0.60 -8.21
C TYR A 885 11.51 1.02 -6.74
N GLY A 886 11.15 0.09 -5.85
CA GLY A 886 11.31 0.27 -4.41
C GLY A 886 12.78 0.41 -4.03
N CYS A 887 13.27 1.63 -3.96
CA CYS A 887 14.59 1.91 -3.41
C CYS A 887 14.65 3.34 -2.87
N TRP A 888 14.27 3.51 -1.60
CA TRP A 888 14.84 4.55 -0.73
C TRP A 888 15.33 3.85 0.53
N ASN A 889 16.59 3.42 0.50
CA ASN A 889 17.37 3.01 1.67
C ASN A 889 17.52 4.22 2.60
N SER A 890 16.87 4.22 3.76
CA SER A 890 17.07 5.25 4.80
C SER A 890 18.30 5.00 5.70
N LYS A 891 19.24 4.15 5.27
CA LYS A 891 20.43 3.76 6.04
C LYS A 891 21.70 3.71 5.18
N GLU A 892 22.03 4.79 4.50
CA GLU A 892 23.42 5.07 4.19
C GLU A 892 23.83 6.38 4.88
N PRO A 893 25.00 6.44 5.54
CA PRO A 893 25.51 7.70 6.06
C PRO A 893 25.99 8.52 4.86
N TRP A 894 25.21 9.53 4.50
CA TRP A 894 25.60 10.58 3.58
C TRP A 894 25.43 11.94 4.23
#